data_AF-A0A7X6FKB4-F1
#
_entry.id   AF-A0A7X6FKB4-F1
#
_cell.length_a   1.000
_cell.length_b   1.000
_cell.length_c   1.000
_cell.angle_alpha   90.00
_cell.angle_beta   90.00
_cell.angle_gamma   90.00
#
_symmetry.space_group_name_H-M   'P 1'
#
loop_
_entity.id
_entity.type
_entity.pdbx_description
1 polymer ?
#
loop_
_entity_poly.entity_id
_entity_poly.type
_entity_poly.pdbx_seq_one_letter_code
_entity_poly.pdbx_strand_id
1 'polypeptide(L)'
;MAVHEIGKGLRGTPSDTKRSGGSEYISFRDIWRFLQRHWLIFAIFTSAGLGIGGFYMATTQPVYLATTRVVMDPDQGRIVSQDAFTGTVIIEAAEIASQVEIVKSEATARAVVEKLNLSEDPEIVGGVSWQAAFHDKLRAFISFFKHGDASVKAVPSDDDLMRRTMASFLSRVSVTRVGQSYILEIGYSSIDPEKAALAANAIAEAYIKTGLSERASAAQSGAKWLETRLIEVGRQAREAAMSVEEFRAKNGIMEISNSSSLDQQQLSEISSQAVAAKAQTAAESAKLATLNQLLAGGKVEGDVDETINNPRIQKLQEDLGVATTKLNNLISRYDADNPAVIAAQQEIDRQKNEMRKEFARIQAVYSANLEVAKTREGLLGDELTSLKETGTDKNLARVELSEMESRATTYRRMYESILQQLIGAMQKESFPLGNVRVVTAAAAPLTKAWPKSSFVIPFSAMLGLTAGLMAALLRDGLDRRVSSSEKLRRELGLSLLGHVPVYTSPSFVPGNIVAGGSSWRRTMLPLRSVLDTPYSQFSEALRGVKHSIDSSFPPNAPMVIGITSVGTGEGKTTVATNLAQLYQHEGASVVLIDADFLNARLSCVAMESGMDFGMEVLSVNDVPRRYAVAHESGMLVAKTDHEPEAERSSAQAHGGVPVVTVDETEKSVASFQRYGHLPALKAEIDLLRRRYKVVIVDMSAFEDSADTRVICAYLEGIVVVVGQTNKMTVERLSDALASFGTTSINILGIIANRSYEKRQHGERRRWWRKSRGRETRFSTRRLVGYTAGRPLKVVVGIASTGRRDILSSILPHIANQSRKPDEVVVCLSSPEDIDPSCLRNLDFPVRVLISERGLCRQRNRILDNIRDADIVLFLDDDFLMTPTYIEEAERLFQFQPDVVMCTGTVLADGITGPGISVRDGLRLVEAKRRRRSEPTMQVQPVYNAYGCNMAIRMAIINATGLRFDENLPSYGWLEDVDFSRLAAHYGQVVSAKQLEGVHLGTKSGRSAGVRLGYSQIANPLYLMRKRTMSVPHATAQIGRNLVANLFKTWRPEPWVDRKGRLKGNIMAFHDLLKGRLAPQNIEMLE
;
A
#
# COMPACT_ATOMS: atom_id res chain seq x y z
N MET A 1 20.17 -20.41 -30.77
CA MET A 1 19.54 -21.39 -31.70
C MET A 1 20.44 -22.58 -32.06
N ALA A 2 21.61 -22.78 -31.44
CA ALA A 2 22.51 -23.92 -31.76
C ALA A 2 22.66 -24.97 -30.64
N VAL A 3 21.76 -24.99 -29.65
CA VAL A 3 21.83 -25.90 -28.48
C VAL A 3 20.74 -27.00 -28.54
N HIS A 4 19.89 -26.99 -29.57
CA HIS A 4 18.70 -27.85 -29.61
C HIS A 4 18.85 -29.16 -30.40
N GLU A 5 20.02 -29.44 -31.01
CA GLU A 5 20.20 -30.63 -31.86
C GLU A 5 21.01 -31.78 -31.24
N ILE A 6 21.57 -31.64 -30.03
CA ILE A 6 22.45 -32.66 -29.45
C ILE A 6 21.66 -33.77 -28.69
N GLY A 7 20.35 -33.59 -28.46
CA GLY A 7 19.54 -34.49 -27.64
C GLY A 7 18.99 -35.76 -28.30
N LYS A 8 19.27 -36.05 -29.57
CA LYS A 8 18.65 -37.19 -30.30
C LYS A 8 19.40 -38.53 -30.21
N GLY A 9 20.56 -38.60 -29.56
CA GLY A 9 21.39 -39.81 -29.50
C GLY A 9 21.15 -40.76 -28.32
N LEU A 10 20.44 -40.33 -27.26
CA LEU A 10 20.30 -41.11 -26.01
C LEU A 10 18.93 -41.80 -25.95
N ARG A 11 18.87 -43.06 -26.40
CA ARG A 11 17.67 -43.91 -26.28
C ARG A 11 17.53 -44.46 -24.85
N GLY A 12 16.77 -43.75 -24.03
CA GLY A 12 15.98 -44.33 -22.94
C GLY A 12 14.50 -44.20 -23.30
N THR A 13 13.74 -45.28 -23.15
CA THR A 13 12.32 -45.37 -23.54
C THR A 13 11.48 -44.22 -22.94
N PRO A 14 10.68 -43.49 -23.75
CA PRO A 14 9.79 -42.48 -23.23
C PRO A 14 8.56 -43.17 -22.61
N SER A 15 8.47 -43.17 -21.29
CA SER A 15 7.20 -43.42 -20.62
C SER A 15 6.33 -42.18 -20.77
N ASP A 16 5.24 -42.36 -21.50
CA ASP A 16 4.22 -41.38 -21.82
C ASP A 16 3.61 -40.80 -20.54
N THR A 17 4.04 -39.62 -20.13
CA THR A 17 3.27 -38.75 -19.23
C THR A 17 3.34 -37.32 -19.73
N LYS A 18 2.36 -36.97 -20.58
CA LYS A 18 1.90 -35.59 -20.76
C LYS A 18 1.65 -34.98 -19.37
N ARG A 19 2.52 -34.08 -18.93
CA ARG A 19 2.20 -33.12 -17.87
C ARG A 19 2.19 -31.71 -18.44
N SER A 20 0.99 -31.14 -18.37
CA SER A 20 0.65 -29.74 -18.56
C SER A 20 1.75 -28.78 -18.14
N GLY A 21 2.13 -27.87 -19.05
CA GLY A 21 2.80 -26.62 -18.69
C GLY A 21 1.88 -25.78 -17.82
N GLY A 22 1.95 -25.99 -16.51
CA GLY A 22 1.39 -25.05 -15.55
C GLY A 22 2.32 -23.85 -15.47
N SER A 23 1.82 -22.66 -15.78
CA SER A 23 2.53 -21.42 -15.44
C SER A 23 2.80 -21.45 -13.94
N GLU A 24 4.08 -21.50 -13.55
CA GLU A 24 4.48 -21.39 -12.14
C GLU A 24 4.07 -20.00 -11.63
N TYR A 25 2.96 -19.94 -10.90
CA TYR A 25 2.60 -18.76 -10.13
C TYR A 25 3.71 -18.49 -9.11
N ILE A 26 4.25 -17.27 -9.12
CA ILE A 26 5.21 -16.79 -8.13
C ILE A 26 4.60 -17.04 -6.74
N SER A 27 5.18 -17.95 -5.96
CA SER A 27 4.69 -18.25 -4.62
C SER A 27 5.09 -17.12 -3.66
N PHE A 28 4.24 -16.84 -2.66
CA PHE A 28 4.57 -15.91 -1.57
C PHE A 28 5.89 -16.29 -0.87
N ARG A 29 6.22 -17.58 -0.83
CA ARG A 29 7.47 -18.09 -0.27
C ARG A 29 8.70 -17.63 -1.07
N ASP A 30 8.57 -17.48 -2.38
CA ASP A 30 9.67 -17.08 -3.26
C ASP A 30 9.88 -15.57 -3.19
N ILE A 31 8.80 -14.79 -3.10
CA ILE A 31 8.86 -13.35 -2.79
C ILE A 31 9.54 -13.11 -1.44
N TRP A 32 9.17 -13.87 -0.41
CA TRP A 32 9.76 -13.73 0.93
C TRP A 32 11.25 -14.07 0.96
N ARG A 33 11.66 -15.14 0.26
CA ARG A 33 13.07 -15.52 0.13
C ARG A 33 13.87 -14.48 -0.64
N PHE A 34 13.32 -13.93 -1.73
CA PHE A 34 13.93 -12.86 -2.49
C PHE A 34 14.17 -11.63 -1.60
N LEU A 35 13.17 -11.22 -0.82
CA LEU A 35 13.28 -10.10 0.10
C LEU A 35 14.35 -10.36 1.18
N GLN A 36 14.40 -11.57 1.76
CA GLN A 36 15.44 -11.95 2.72
C GLN A 36 16.84 -12.03 2.13
N ARG A 37 16.98 -12.39 0.84
CA ARG A 37 18.29 -12.46 0.18
C ARG A 37 18.86 -11.06 -0.11
N HIS A 38 17.99 -10.11 -0.43
CA HIS A 38 18.37 -8.77 -0.87
C HIS A 38 18.03 -7.64 0.11
N TRP A 39 17.67 -7.97 1.36
CA TRP A 39 17.26 -6.98 2.37
C TRP A 39 18.27 -5.85 2.59
N LEU A 40 19.56 -6.16 2.47
CA LEU A 40 20.65 -5.18 2.63
C LEU A 40 20.71 -4.19 1.45
N ILE A 41 20.37 -4.64 0.24
CA ILE A 41 20.24 -3.77 -0.95
C ILE A 41 19.04 -2.82 -0.75
N PHE A 42 17.89 -3.37 -0.35
CA PHE A 42 16.72 -2.54 -0.03
C PHE A 42 17.02 -1.51 1.07
N ALA A 43 17.72 -1.90 2.14
CA ALA A 43 18.07 -0.99 3.23
C ALA A 43 18.99 0.15 2.77
N ILE A 44 20.04 -0.14 1.98
CA ILE A 44 20.97 0.87 1.47
C ILE A 44 20.25 1.87 0.56
N PHE A 45 19.51 1.39 -0.43
CA PHE A 45 18.84 2.28 -1.39
C PHE A 45 17.71 3.09 -0.75
N THR A 46 16.96 2.51 0.20
CA THR A 46 15.94 3.25 0.95
C THR A 46 16.60 4.33 1.83
N SER A 47 17.72 4.02 2.48
CA SER A 47 18.47 4.99 3.30
C SER A 47 19.06 6.11 2.44
N ALA A 48 19.58 5.79 1.26
CA ALA A 48 20.06 6.78 0.29
C ALA A 48 18.91 7.68 -0.21
N GLY A 49 17.75 7.09 -0.52
CA GLY A 49 16.54 7.85 -0.90
C GLY A 49 16.10 8.82 0.20
N LEU A 50 16.02 8.33 1.44
CA LEU A 50 15.72 9.17 2.61
C LEU A 50 16.79 10.26 2.85
N GLY A 51 18.06 9.95 2.63
CA GLY A 51 19.15 10.91 2.70
C GLY A 51 19.01 12.05 1.68
N ILE A 52 18.67 11.71 0.43
CA ILE A 52 18.38 12.69 -0.64
C ILE A 52 17.14 13.52 -0.29
N GLY A 53 16.07 12.88 0.19
CA GLY A 53 14.85 13.58 0.62
C GLY A 53 15.10 14.55 1.78
N GLY A 54 15.88 14.12 2.78
CA GLY A 54 16.31 14.95 3.90
C GLY A 54 17.19 16.13 3.46
N PHE A 55 18.16 15.87 2.57
CA PHE A 55 19.00 16.90 1.99
C PHE A 55 18.17 17.94 1.22
N TYR A 56 17.26 17.49 0.35
CA TYR A 56 16.34 18.37 -0.37
C TYR A 56 15.51 19.24 0.57
N MET A 57 15.00 18.67 1.67
CA MET A 57 14.25 19.41 2.67
C MET A 57 15.10 20.44 3.43
N ALA A 58 16.40 20.19 3.62
CA ALA A 58 17.31 21.10 4.28
C ALA A 58 17.78 22.24 3.36
N THR A 59 17.90 21.99 2.05
CA THR A 59 18.39 23.00 1.09
C THR A 59 17.28 23.83 0.44
N THR A 60 16.05 23.33 0.39
CA THR A 60 14.95 24.02 -0.29
C THR A 60 14.35 25.10 0.62
N GLN A 61 14.28 26.33 0.13
CA GLN A 61 13.67 27.44 0.86
C GLN A 61 12.18 27.18 1.14
N PRO A 62 11.69 27.44 2.37
CA PRO A 62 10.29 27.26 2.70
C PRO A 62 9.44 28.35 2.03
N VAL A 63 8.30 27.95 1.49
CA VAL A 63 7.29 28.86 0.93
C VAL A 63 6.07 28.84 1.84
N TYR A 64 5.56 30.02 2.17
CA TYR A 64 4.40 30.28 3.00
C TYR A 64 3.26 30.84 2.15
N LEU A 65 2.04 30.35 2.38
CA LEU A 65 0.84 30.82 1.71
C LEU A 65 -0.07 31.47 2.75
N ALA A 66 -0.36 32.76 2.57
CA ALA A 66 -1.36 33.47 3.38
C ALA A 66 -2.60 33.73 2.53
N THR A 67 -3.79 33.57 3.10
CA THR A 67 -5.05 33.74 2.39
C THR A 67 -5.98 34.71 3.11
N THR A 68 -6.58 35.61 2.34
CA THR A 68 -7.67 36.50 2.78
C THR A 68 -8.95 36.04 2.09
N ARG A 69 -10.08 36.17 2.79
CA ARG A 69 -11.39 35.78 2.26
C ARG A 69 -12.27 36.99 2.14
N VAL A 70 -12.86 37.15 0.97
CA VAL A 70 -13.72 38.28 0.61
C VAL A 70 -15.06 37.71 0.18
N VAL A 71 -16.15 38.25 0.72
CA VAL A 71 -17.51 37.90 0.29
C VAL A 71 -18.03 38.97 -0.66
N MET A 72 -18.65 38.50 -1.74
CA MET A 72 -19.40 39.33 -2.67
C MET A 72 -20.88 39.21 -2.29
N ASP A 73 -21.52 40.31 -1.98
CA ASP A 73 -22.96 40.37 -1.81
C ASP A 73 -23.58 40.51 -3.22
N PRO A 74 -24.34 39.51 -3.72
CA PRO A 74 -25.07 39.66 -4.97
C PRO A 74 -26.15 40.75 -4.77
N ASP A 75 -26.18 41.74 -5.65
CA ASP A 75 -27.05 42.91 -5.50
C ASP A 75 -28.53 42.53 -5.28
N GLN A 76 -29.24 43.40 -4.56
CA GLN A 76 -30.68 43.35 -4.32
C GLN A 76 -31.56 43.56 -5.59
N GLY A 77 -30.99 43.39 -6.79
CA GLY A 77 -31.74 43.39 -8.06
C GLY A 77 -32.82 42.30 -8.17
N ARG A 78 -32.91 41.41 -7.17
CA ARG A 78 -33.92 40.35 -7.05
C ARG A 78 -35.30 40.81 -6.57
N ILE A 79 -35.53 42.10 -6.31
CA ILE A 79 -36.84 42.58 -5.80
C ILE A 79 -37.85 42.92 -6.93
N VAL A 80 -37.48 42.87 -8.22
CA VAL A 80 -38.40 43.25 -9.32
C VAL A 80 -38.87 42.10 -10.22
N SER A 81 -38.39 40.87 -10.01
CA SER A 81 -38.92 39.70 -10.72
C SER A 81 -39.48 38.67 -9.74
N GLN A 82 -40.78 38.84 -9.42
CA GLN A 82 -41.59 37.74 -8.92
C GLN A 82 -41.81 36.73 -10.05
N ASP A 83 -40.84 35.85 -10.26
CA ASP A 83 -41.06 34.55 -10.91
C ASP A 83 -40.43 33.46 -10.03
N ALA A 84 -41.16 33.11 -8.97
CA ALA A 84 -40.88 31.97 -8.11
C ALA A 84 -41.64 30.74 -8.64
N PHE A 85 -41.15 30.09 -9.70
CA PHE A 85 -41.70 28.79 -10.12
C PHE A 85 -40.67 27.69 -10.43
N THR A 86 -39.38 27.98 -10.39
CA THR A 86 -38.33 26.96 -10.51
C THR A 86 -37.31 27.18 -9.40
N GLY A 87 -37.42 26.40 -8.33
CA GLY A 87 -36.50 26.40 -7.18
C GLY A 87 -35.08 25.94 -7.50
N THR A 88 -34.53 26.29 -8.66
CA THR A 88 -33.14 26.08 -9.06
C THR A 88 -32.45 27.42 -9.10
N VAL A 89 -31.70 27.74 -8.05
CA VAL A 89 -30.70 28.80 -8.07
C VAL A 89 -29.58 28.35 -9.01
N ILE A 90 -29.73 28.64 -10.31
CA ILE A 90 -28.62 28.54 -11.25
C ILE A 90 -27.72 29.72 -10.93
N ILE A 91 -26.59 29.44 -10.29
CA ILE A 91 -25.52 30.40 -10.13
C ILE A 91 -24.85 30.58 -11.50
N GLU A 92 -24.75 31.80 -12.00
CA GLU A 92 -23.87 32.12 -13.12
C GLU A 92 -22.41 31.95 -12.68
N ALA A 93 -21.85 30.75 -12.84
CA ALA A 93 -20.43 30.49 -12.65
C ALA A 93 -19.55 31.45 -13.46
N ALA A 94 -20.08 31.98 -14.56
CA ALA A 94 -19.46 33.00 -15.40
C ALA A 94 -19.21 34.32 -14.66
N GLU A 95 -20.16 34.81 -13.85
CA GLU A 95 -20.00 36.07 -13.11
C GLU A 95 -18.85 35.97 -12.11
N ILE A 96 -18.79 34.89 -11.35
CA ILE A 96 -17.72 34.67 -10.35
C ILE A 96 -16.37 34.41 -11.03
N ALA A 97 -16.34 33.74 -12.19
CA ALA A 97 -15.13 33.59 -12.97
C ALA A 97 -14.60 34.95 -13.46
N SER A 98 -15.47 35.85 -13.91
CA SER A 98 -15.10 37.22 -14.27
C SER A 98 -14.51 37.97 -13.07
N GLN A 99 -15.07 37.82 -11.87
CA GLN A 99 -14.53 38.44 -10.65
C GLN A 99 -13.14 37.90 -10.28
N VAL A 100 -12.90 36.60 -10.48
CA VAL A 100 -11.56 36.00 -10.30
C VAL A 100 -10.53 36.64 -11.24
N GLU A 101 -10.89 36.89 -12.50
CA GLU A 101 -10.01 37.53 -13.47
C GLU A 101 -9.79 39.03 -13.17
N ILE A 102 -10.80 39.74 -12.66
CA ILE A 102 -10.66 41.15 -12.22
C ILE A 102 -9.66 41.25 -11.06
N VAL A 103 -9.70 40.33 -10.09
CA VAL A 103 -8.71 40.29 -9.00
C VAL A 103 -7.29 40.01 -9.54
N LYS A 104 -7.17 39.21 -10.60
CA LYS A 104 -5.88 38.91 -11.28
C LYS A 104 -5.49 39.92 -12.35
N SER A 105 -6.25 41.00 -12.53
CA SER A 105 -6.01 41.99 -13.58
C SER A 105 -4.69 42.74 -13.37
N GLU A 106 -4.14 43.25 -14.47
CA GLU A 106 -2.94 44.09 -14.48
C GLU A 106 -3.12 45.33 -13.60
N ALA A 107 -4.31 45.95 -13.60
CA ALA A 107 -4.62 47.13 -12.79
C ALA A 107 -4.50 46.85 -11.28
N THR A 108 -5.08 45.73 -10.80
CA THR A 108 -4.98 45.32 -9.39
C THR A 108 -3.54 44.97 -9.02
N ALA A 109 -2.83 44.23 -9.89
CA ALA A 109 -1.44 43.88 -9.66
C ALA A 109 -0.53 45.12 -9.58
N ARG A 110 -0.73 46.10 -10.47
CA ARG A 110 0.05 47.34 -10.50
C ARG A 110 -0.15 48.16 -9.22
N ALA A 111 -1.40 48.34 -8.80
CA ALA A 111 -1.72 49.07 -7.58
C ALA A 111 -1.06 48.44 -6.33
N VAL A 112 -0.95 47.11 -6.27
CA VAL A 112 -0.29 46.41 -5.17
C VAL A 112 1.24 46.51 -5.26
N VAL A 113 1.81 46.34 -6.46
CA VAL A 113 3.25 46.45 -6.70
C VAL A 113 3.78 47.84 -6.34
N GLU A 114 3.06 48.89 -6.72
CA GLU A 114 3.38 50.28 -6.36
C GLU A 114 3.17 50.52 -4.85
N LYS A 115 2.08 50.04 -4.25
CA LYS A 115 1.80 50.23 -2.82
C LYS A 115 2.85 49.57 -1.91
N LEU A 116 3.39 48.43 -2.31
CA LEU A 116 4.35 47.64 -1.52
C LEU A 116 5.79 47.80 -2.01
N ASN A 117 6.07 48.67 -2.98
CA ASN A 117 7.39 48.87 -3.60
C ASN A 117 8.09 47.55 -4.00
N LEU A 118 7.33 46.64 -4.63
CA LEU A 118 7.81 45.30 -4.98
C LEU A 118 8.82 45.28 -6.14
N SER A 119 9.06 46.41 -6.79
CA SER A 119 10.05 46.60 -7.86
C SER A 119 11.50 46.49 -7.38
N GLU A 120 11.75 46.65 -6.08
CA GLU A 120 13.09 46.53 -5.48
C GLU A 120 13.28 45.20 -4.71
N ASP A 121 12.23 44.37 -4.62
CA ASP A 121 12.24 43.16 -3.82
C ASP A 121 13.06 42.03 -4.48
N PRO A 122 14.15 41.55 -3.84
CA PRO A 122 14.98 40.49 -4.41
C PRO A 122 14.22 39.17 -4.62
N GLU A 123 13.11 38.94 -3.92
CA GLU A 123 12.26 37.76 -4.12
C GLU A 123 11.51 37.81 -5.46
N ILE A 124 11.16 39.01 -5.94
CA ILE A 124 10.32 39.23 -7.13
C ILE A 124 11.20 39.55 -8.35
N VAL A 125 12.24 40.36 -8.16
CA VAL A 125 13.24 40.72 -9.18
C VAL A 125 14.20 39.54 -9.46
N GLY A 126 14.54 38.75 -8.44
CA GLY A 126 15.42 37.59 -8.54
C GLY A 126 14.74 36.29 -8.99
N GLY A 127 13.45 36.34 -9.35
CA GLY A 127 12.63 35.20 -9.79
C GLY A 127 13.01 34.64 -11.16
N VAL A 128 14.28 34.25 -11.33
CA VAL A 128 14.74 33.46 -12.47
C VAL A 128 14.21 32.04 -12.25
N SER A 129 13.28 31.61 -13.12
CA SER A 129 12.67 30.27 -13.17
C SER A 129 13.66 29.17 -12.78
N TRP A 130 13.22 28.17 -12.01
CA TRP A 130 14.06 27.02 -11.63
C TRP A 130 14.70 26.31 -12.84
N GLN A 131 14.08 26.41 -14.03
CA GLN A 131 14.64 25.94 -15.29
C GLN A 131 15.89 26.74 -15.68
N ALA A 132 15.84 28.06 -15.57
CA ALA A 132 16.99 28.92 -15.85
C ALA A 132 18.08 28.79 -14.77
N ALA A 133 17.74 28.61 -13.50
CA ALA A 133 18.73 28.34 -12.44
C ALA A 133 19.39 26.94 -12.58
N PHE A 134 18.65 25.93 -13.04
CA PHE A 134 19.18 24.61 -13.36
C PHE A 134 20.04 24.65 -14.62
N HIS A 135 19.59 25.32 -15.68
CA HIS A 135 20.36 25.53 -16.91
C HIS A 135 21.61 26.39 -16.70
N ASP A 136 21.59 27.37 -15.80
CA ASP A 136 22.76 28.20 -15.46
C ASP A 136 23.75 27.47 -14.57
N LYS A 137 23.30 26.60 -13.64
CA LYS A 137 24.23 25.71 -12.90
C LYS A 137 24.79 24.61 -13.78
N LEU A 138 24.00 24.07 -14.71
CA LEU A 138 24.45 23.09 -15.71
C LEU A 138 25.43 23.75 -16.70
N ARG A 139 25.15 24.98 -17.16
CA ARG A 139 26.10 25.78 -17.95
C ARG A 139 27.35 26.12 -17.17
N ALA A 140 27.27 26.47 -15.89
CA ALA A 140 28.45 26.74 -15.05
C ALA A 140 29.31 25.49 -14.87
N PHE A 141 28.70 24.30 -14.80
CA PHE A 141 29.39 23.02 -14.78
C PHE A 141 30.00 22.65 -16.15
N ILE A 142 29.38 23.10 -17.26
CA ILE A 142 29.86 22.92 -18.64
C ILE A 142 30.93 23.98 -19.01
N SER A 143 30.85 25.20 -18.46
CA SER A 143 31.83 26.28 -18.67
C SER A 143 33.09 26.10 -17.85
N PHE A 144 33.06 25.26 -16.81
CA PHE A 144 34.29 24.74 -16.19
C PHE A 144 35.14 23.91 -17.19
N PHE A 145 34.55 23.45 -18.30
CA PHE A 145 35.22 22.76 -19.41
C PHE A 145 35.40 23.62 -20.68
N LYS A 146 35.00 24.91 -20.70
CA LYS A 146 35.18 25.79 -21.88
C LYS A 146 35.38 27.26 -21.47
N HIS A 147 36.52 27.83 -21.87
CA HIS A 147 36.82 29.27 -21.75
C HIS A 147 36.03 30.11 -22.78
N GLY A 148 35.62 31.32 -22.37
CA GLY A 148 34.99 32.37 -23.19
C GLY A 148 33.47 32.21 -23.31
N ASP A 149 32.61 33.19 -23.08
CA ASP A 149 32.70 34.64 -23.28
C ASP A 149 31.70 35.34 -22.33
N ALA A 150 32.04 36.55 -21.87
CA ALA A 150 31.14 37.37 -21.05
C ALA A 150 30.36 38.35 -21.95
N SER A 151 29.06 38.13 -22.13
CA SER A 151 28.18 39.10 -22.78
C SER A 151 27.57 40.08 -21.77
N VAL A 152 27.66 41.35 -22.12
CA VAL A 152 27.21 42.52 -21.36
C VAL A 152 25.66 42.56 -21.33
N LYS A 153 25.05 42.65 -20.14
CA LYS A 153 23.60 42.85 -19.96
C LYS A 153 23.25 44.33 -20.13
N ALA A 154 22.36 44.63 -21.07
CA ALA A 154 21.71 45.94 -21.21
C ALA A 154 20.78 46.21 -20.02
N VAL A 155 20.79 47.46 -19.52
CA VAL A 155 19.91 47.93 -18.44
C VAL A 155 18.45 47.94 -18.96
N PRO A 156 17.51 47.23 -18.30
CA PRO A 156 16.10 47.22 -18.70
C PRO A 156 15.45 48.61 -18.57
N SER A 157 14.53 48.95 -19.48
CA SER A 157 13.63 50.09 -19.33
C SER A 157 12.72 49.91 -18.11
N ASP A 158 12.35 51.00 -17.41
CA ASP A 158 11.50 50.96 -16.19
C ASP A 158 10.16 50.25 -16.44
N ASP A 159 9.60 50.38 -17.65
CA ASP A 159 8.37 49.67 -18.06
C ASP A 159 8.57 48.15 -18.20
N ASP A 160 9.75 47.71 -18.66
CA ASP A 160 10.08 46.30 -18.77
C ASP A 160 10.34 45.68 -17.39
N LEU A 161 10.92 46.46 -16.47
CA LEU A 161 11.08 46.05 -15.07
C LEU A 161 9.72 45.89 -14.40
N MET A 162 8.81 46.86 -14.57
CA MET A 162 7.45 46.80 -14.03
C MET A 162 6.69 45.58 -14.56
N ARG A 163 6.70 45.34 -15.88
CA ARG A 163 6.04 44.17 -16.48
C ARG A 163 6.58 42.84 -15.94
N ARG A 164 7.89 42.70 -15.77
CA ARG A 164 8.52 41.50 -15.20
C ARG A 164 8.14 41.29 -13.74
N THR A 165 8.17 42.37 -12.95
CA THR A 165 7.76 42.37 -11.53
C THR A 165 6.30 41.96 -11.40
N MET A 166 5.41 42.49 -12.24
CA MET A 166 4.00 42.14 -12.25
C MET A 166 3.74 40.68 -12.67
N ALA A 167 4.42 40.17 -13.69
CA ALA A 167 4.31 38.77 -14.09
C ALA A 167 4.79 37.81 -12.97
N SER A 168 5.92 38.14 -12.34
CA SER A 168 6.47 37.40 -11.18
C SER A 168 5.52 37.45 -9.97
N PHE A 169 4.94 38.62 -9.69
CA PHE A 169 3.92 38.81 -8.66
C PHE A 169 2.67 37.96 -8.92
N LEU A 170 2.07 38.07 -10.11
CA LEU A 170 0.86 37.32 -10.48
C LEU A 170 1.07 35.80 -10.45
N SER A 171 2.28 35.31 -10.76
CA SER A 171 2.60 33.88 -10.67
C SER A 171 2.50 33.29 -9.26
N ARG A 172 2.57 34.16 -8.23
CA ARG A 172 2.48 33.82 -6.80
C ARG A 172 1.09 34.09 -6.21
N VAL A 173 0.18 34.69 -6.99
CA VAL A 173 -1.20 34.98 -6.61
C VAL A 173 -2.09 33.80 -6.96
N SER A 174 -2.85 33.31 -5.98
CA SER A 174 -3.89 32.28 -6.18
C SER A 174 -5.24 32.84 -5.79
N VAL A 175 -6.21 32.84 -6.69
CA VAL A 175 -7.59 33.25 -6.40
C VAL A 175 -8.51 32.09 -6.71
N THR A 176 -9.26 31.63 -5.72
CA THR A 176 -10.19 30.51 -5.88
C THR A 176 -11.51 30.78 -5.17
N ARG A 177 -12.59 30.18 -5.68
CA ARG A 177 -13.92 30.26 -5.05
C ARG A 177 -14.05 29.18 -3.97
N VAL A 178 -14.59 29.54 -2.80
CA VAL A 178 -14.84 28.57 -1.72
C VAL A 178 -16.14 27.80 -1.98
N GLY A 179 -16.04 26.60 -2.56
CA GLY A 179 -17.19 25.74 -2.86
C GLY A 179 -18.18 26.38 -3.84
N GLN A 180 -19.46 26.42 -3.47
CA GLN A 180 -20.52 27.13 -4.21
C GLN A 180 -20.92 28.47 -3.56
N SER A 181 -20.12 29.01 -2.63
CA SER A 181 -20.41 30.29 -1.97
C SER A 181 -20.00 31.50 -2.82
N TYR A 182 -20.41 32.71 -2.42
CA TYR A 182 -19.92 33.97 -3.00
C TYR A 182 -18.61 34.45 -2.36
N ILE A 183 -17.87 33.54 -1.71
CA ILE A 183 -16.59 33.84 -1.05
C ILE A 183 -15.44 33.52 -2.01
N LEU A 184 -14.61 34.53 -2.26
CA LEU A 184 -13.33 34.41 -2.93
C LEU A 184 -12.22 34.29 -1.88
N GLU A 185 -11.38 33.27 -2.03
CA GLU A 185 -10.15 33.09 -1.29
C GLU A 185 -8.99 33.60 -2.16
N ILE A 186 -8.39 34.70 -1.72
CA ILE A 186 -7.25 35.36 -2.37
C ILE A 186 -6.01 35.03 -1.55
N GLY A 187 -5.05 34.36 -2.18
CA GLY A 187 -3.82 33.90 -1.56
C GLY A 187 -2.57 34.43 -2.24
N TYR A 188 -1.52 34.66 -1.45
CA TYR A 188 -0.20 35.03 -1.95
C TYR A 188 0.88 34.14 -1.34
N SER A 189 1.81 33.67 -2.18
CA SER A 189 2.92 32.80 -1.78
C SER A 189 4.24 33.58 -1.68
N SER A 190 4.89 33.54 -0.52
CA SER A 190 6.21 34.16 -0.28
C SER A 190 7.10 33.31 0.63
N ILE A 191 8.41 33.54 0.58
CA ILE A 191 9.41 32.96 1.50
C ILE A 191 9.25 33.54 2.91
N ASP A 192 8.72 34.76 3.02
CA ASP A 192 8.45 35.42 4.30
C ASP A 192 6.94 35.32 4.65
N PRO A 193 6.57 34.73 5.80
CA PRO A 193 5.17 34.60 6.21
C PRO A 193 4.47 35.94 6.46
N GLU A 194 5.19 36.98 6.92
CA GLU A 194 4.59 38.30 7.14
C GLU A 194 4.31 39.01 5.82
N LYS A 195 5.29 38.98 4.90
CA LYS A 195 5.12 39.50 3.55
C LYS A 195 3.97 38.81 2.82
N ALA A 196 3.81 37.49 2.99
CA ALA A 196 2.70 36.75 2.42
C ALA A 196 1.33 37.31 2.87
N ALA A 197 1.18 37.57 4.17
CA ALA A 197 -0.05 38.12 4.73
C ALA A 197 -0.31 39.57 4.29
N LEU A 198 0.74 40.40 4.28
CA LEU A 198 0.65 41.79 3.83
C LEU A 198 0.24 41.88 2.36
N ALA A 199 0.86 41.09 1.48
CA ALA A 199 0.53 41.07 0.06
C ALA A 199 -0.90 40.56 -0.20
N ALA A 200 -1.33 39.49 0.46
CA ALA A 200 -2.70 38.98 0.33
C ALA A 200 -3.75 40.03 0.75
N ASN A 201 -3.52 40.72 1.87
CA ASN A 201 -4.41 41.80 2.33
C ASN A 201 -4.41 42.99 1.38
N ALA A 202 -3.24 43.38 0.85
CA ALA A 202 -3.12 44.48 -0.10
C ALA A 202 -3.87 44.19 -1.42
N ILE A 203 -3.88 42.94 -1.89
CA ILE A 203 -4.66 42.53 -3.08
C ILE A 203 -6.16 42.70 -2.82
N ALA A 204 -6.67 42.24 -1.67
CA ALA A 204 -8.08 42.39 -1.34
C ALA A 204 -8.48 43.87 -1.20
N GLU A 205 -7.64 44.69 -0.57
CA GLU A 205 -7.88 46.13 -0.44
C GLU A 205 -7.85 46.85 -1.78
N ALA A 206 -6.89 46.51 -2.65
CA ALA A 206 -6.81 47.05 -4.01
C ALA A 206 -8.06 46.69 -4.82
N TYR A 207 -8.52 45.45 -4.76
CA TYR A 207 -9.73 45.00 -5.43
C TYR A 207 -10.99 45.77 -4.95
N ILE A 208 -11.15 45.91 -3.63
CA ILE A 208 -12.28 46.68 -3.05
C ILE A 208 -12.21 48.15 -3.48
N LYS A 209 -11.02 48.75 -3.44
CA LYS A 209 -10.81 50.16 -3.82
C LYS A 209 -11.11 50.40 -5.30
N THR A 210 -10.62 49.53 -6.18
CA THR A 210 -10.86 49.62 -7.63
C THR A 210 -12.36 49.51 -7.92
N GLY A 211 -13.03 48.48 -7.37
CA GLY A 211 -14.47 48.29 -7.57
C GLY A 211 -15.34 49.42 -7.01
N LEU A 212 -14.89 50.08 -5.93
CA LEU A 212 -15.56 51.27 -5.39
C LEU A 212 -15.40 52.49 -6.32
N SER A 213 -14.18 52.69 -6.84
CA SER A 213 -13.86 53.82 -7.72
C SER A 213 -14.55 53.74 -9.08
N GLU A 214 -14.63 52.55 -9.68
CA GLU A 214 -15.35 52.33 -10.94
C GLU A 214 -16.84 52.63 -10.80
N ARG A 215 -17.47 52.17 -9.70
CA ARG A 215 -18.88 52.47 -9.40
C ARG A 215 -19.11 53.96 -9.15
N ALA A 216 -18.24 54.60 -8.38
CA ALA A 216 -18.33 56.03 -8.14
C ALA A 216 -18.21 56.82 -9.45
N SER A 217 -17.26 56.47 -10.33
CA SER A 217 -17.10 57.09 -11.65
C SER A 217 -18.29 56.85 -12.58
N ALA A 218 -18.89 55.65 -12.55
CA ALA A 218 -20.09 55.34 -13.32
C ALA A 218 -21.32 56.12 -12.82
N ALA A 219 -21.50 56.22 -11.50
CA ALA A 219 -22.57 57.00 -10.87
C ALA A 219 -22.42 58.50 -11.20
N GLN A 220 -21.20 59.04 -11.10
CA GLN A 220 -20.91 60.43 -11.45
C GLN A 220 -21.19 60.74 -12.93
N SER A 221 -20.78 59.84 -13.83
CA SER A 221 -21.03 60.00 -15.27
C SER A 221 -22.53 59.96 -15.60
N GLY A 222 -23.29 59.07 -14.94
CA GLY A 222 -24.75 59.00 -15.06
C GLY A 222 -25.46 60.23 -14.49
N ALA A 223 -25.02 60.73 -13.33
CA ALA A 223 -25.55 61.95 -12.73
C ALA A 223 -25.33 63.16 -13.64
N LYS A 224 -24.13 63.31 -14.21
CA LYS A 224 -23.80 64.39 -15.17
C LYS A 224 -24.67 64.34 -16.42
N TRP A 225 -24.94 63.14 -16.93
CA TRP A 225 -25.85 62.95 -18.07
C TRP A 225 -27.28 63.37 -17.72
N LEU A 226 -27.80 62.94 -16.55
CA LEU A 226 -29.12 63.31 -16.04
C LEU A 226 -29.25 64.82 -15.81
N GLU A 227 -28.22 65.46 -15.26
CA GLU A 227 -28.17 66.91 -15.05
C GLU A 227 -28.29 67.67 -16.38
N THR A 228 -27.50 67.27 -17.39
CA THR A 228 -27.55 67.86 -18.73
C THR A 228 -28.95 67.72 -19.34
N ARG A 229 -29.55 66.53 -19.20
CA ARG A 229 -30.90 66.27 -19.71
C ARG A 229 -31.97 67.06 -18.96
N LEU A 230 -31.83 67.24 -17.65
CA LEU A 230 -32.75 68.01 -16.81
C LEU A 230 -32.79 69.49 -17.23
N ILE A 231 -31.64 70.09 -17.56
CA ILE A 231 -31.55 71.47 -18.06
C ILE A 231 -32.33 71.63 -19.36
N GLU A 232 -32.14 70.72 -20.31
CA GLU A 232 -32.80 70.76 -21.61
C GLU A 232 -34.32 70.56 -21.50
N VAL A 233 -34.77 69.53 -20.77
CA VAL A 233 -36.20 69.28 -20.54
C VAL A 233 -36.83 70.41 -19.73
N GLY A 234 -36.11 70.98 -18.76
CA GLY A 234 -36.57 72.14 -17.99
C GLY A 234 -36.75 73.40 -18.84
N ARG A 235 -35.89 73.62 -19.84
CA ARG A 235 -36.05 74.70 -20.83
C ARG A 235 -37.31 74.48 -21.67
N GLN A 236 -37.50 73.27 -22.19
CA GLN A 236 -38.68 72.89 -22.98
C GLN A 236 -39.98 73.00 -22.16
N ALA A 237 -39.97 72.60 -20.89
CA ALA A 237 -41.11 72.73 -19.99
C ALA A 237 -41.51 74.20 -19.76
N ARG A 238 -40.52 75.09 -19.53
CA ARG A 238 -40.77 76.53 -19.37
C ARG A 238 -41.30 77.17 -20.65
N GLU A 239 -40.69 76.87 -21.79
CA GLU A 239 -41.12 77.37 -23.10
C GLU A 239 -42.56 76.94 -23.42
N ALA A 240 -42.88 75.66 -23.21
CA ALA A 240 -44.24 75.15 -23.37
C ALA A 240 -45.22 75.82 -22.40
N ALA A 241 -44.87 76.00 -21.13
CA ALA A 241 -45.72 76.69 -20.15
C ALA A 241 -45.95 78.17 -20.50
N MET A 242 -44.92 78.88 -20.96
CA MET A 242 -45.09 80.27 -21.41
C MET A 242 -46.00 80.36 -22.63
N SER A 243 -45.87 79.44 -23.59
CA SER A 243 -46.73 79.41 -24.78
C SER A 243 -48.21 79.21 -24.42
N VAL A 244 -48.51 78.41 -23.38
CA VAL A 244 -49.86 78.25 -22.83
C VAL A 244 -50.40 79.58 -22.28
N GLU A 245 -49.62 80.28 -21.48
CA GLU A 245 -50.04 81.56 -20.88
C GLU A 245 -50.18 82.69 -21.91
N GLU A 246 -49.27 82.79 -22.87
CA GLU A 246 -49.37 83.74 -23.99
C GLU A 246 -50.62 83.46 -24.84
N PHE A 247 -50.92 82.19 -25.10
CA PHE A 247 -52.10 81.79 -25.85
C PHE A 247 -53.41 82.10 -25.08
N ARG A 248 -53.43 81.88 -23.76
CA ARG A 248 -54.54 82.27 -22.87
C ARG A 248 -54.77 83.78 -22.92
N ALA A 249 -53.71 84.57 -22.79
CA ALA A 249 -53.77 86.03 -22.81
C ALA A 249 -54.26 86.58 -24.15
N LYS A 250 -53.74 86.04 -25.27
CA LYS A 250 -54.11 86.49 -26.63
C LYS A 250 -55.56 86.19 -27.00
N ASN A 251 -56.10 85.07 -26.53
CA ASN A 251 -57.48 84.64 -26.83
C ASN A 251 -58.50 85.02 -25.74
N GLY A 252 -58.09 85.76 -24.71
CA GLY A 252 -58.97 86.22 -23.62
C GLY A 252 -59.61 85.08 -22.82
N ILE A 253 -58.94 83.92 -22.72
CA ILE A 253 -59.41 82.75 -21.98
C ILE A 253 -58.98 82.93 -20.51
N MET A 254 -59.70 83.80 -19.78
CA MET A 254 -59.55 83.91 -18.32
C MET A 254 -60.45 82.89 -17.62
N GLU A 255 -59.92 82.28 -16.56
CA GLU A 255 -60.58 81.23 -15.78
C GLU A 255 -61.72 81.83 -14.93
N ILE A 256 -62.90 82.05 -15.54
CA ILE A 256 -64.12 82.41 -14.79
C ILE A 256 -64.74 81.12 -14.27
N SER A 257 -64.59 80.89 -12.98
CA SER A 257 -65.13 79.76 -12.24
C SER A 257 -66.65 79.87 -12.09
N ASN A 258 -67.33 78.72 -12.29
CA ASN A 258 -68.68 78.36 -11.81
C ASN A 258 -69.90 78.46 -12.74
N SER A 259 -69.75 78.22 -14.05
CA SER A 259 -70.81 77.52 -14.81
C SER A 259 -70.23 76.90 -16.08
N SER A 260 -69.53 75.77 -15.96
CA SER A 260 -69.22 74.94 -17.14
C SER A 260 -70.54 74.39 -17.67
N SER A 261 -70.97 74.79 -18.87
CA SER A 261 -72.13 74.12 -19.50
C SER A 261 -71.81 72.63 -19.68
N LEU A 262 -72.83 71.76 -19.67
CA LEU A 262 -72.65 70.32 -19.87
C LEU A 262 -71.85 70.04 -21.15
N ASP A 263 -72.12 70.82 -22.19
CA ASP A 263 -71.43 70.80 -23.48
C ASP A 263 -69.93 71.15 -23.37
N GLN A 264 -69.54 72.01 -22.41
CA GLN A 264 -68.11 72.34 -22.17
C GLN A 264 -67.36 71.20 -21.48
N GLN A 265 -67.96 70.51 -20.52
CA GLN A 265 -67.35 69.32 -19.92
C GLN A 265 -67.22 68.19 -20.94
N GLN A 266 -68.25 67.97 -21.76
CA GLN A 266 -68.21 66.98 -22.83
C GLN A 266 -67.15 67.33 -23.88
N LEU A 267 -67.04 68.59 -24.30
CA LEU A 267 -66.02 69.02 -25.25
C LEU A 267 -64.60 68.85 -24.71
N SER A 268 -64.34 69.20 -23.44
CA SER A 268 -63.02 69.03 -22.82
C SER A 268 -62.64 67.56 -22.67
N GLU A 269 -63.59 66.70 -22.28
CA GLU A 269 -63.37 65.26 -22.14
C GLU A 269 -63.11 64.61 -23.50
N ILE A 270 -63.94 64.91 -24.51
CA ILE A 270 -63.77 64.38 -25.87
C ILE A 270 -62.50 64.92 -26.51
N SER A 271 -62.15 66.20 -26.30
CA SER A 271 -60.88 66.77 -26.76
C SER A 271 -59.67 66.07 -26.13
N SER A 272 -59.71 65.83 -24.81
CA SER A 272 -58.67 65.07 -24.10
C SER A 272 -58.55 63.64 -24.64
N GLN A 273 -59.68 62.94 -24.82
CA GLN A 273 -59.72 61.59 -25.39
C GLN A 273 -59.26 61.56 -26.85
N ALA A 274 -59.59 62.57 -27.66
CA ALA A 274 -59.15 62.69 -29.05
C ALA A 274 -57.64 62.95 -29.13
N VAL A 275 -57.09 63.83 -28.28
CA VAL A 275 -55.63 64.05 -28.18
C VAL A 275 -54.93 62.78 -27.72
N ALA A 276 -55.48 62.05 -26.75
CA ALA A 276 -54.93 60.76 -26.31
C ALA A 276 -55.00 59.70 -27.42
N ALA A 277 -56.11 59.62 -28.16
CA ALA A 277 -56.28 58.70 -29.29
C ALA A 277 -55.31 59.03 -30.43
N LYS A 278 -55.14 60.31 -30.78
CA LYS A 278 -54.15 60.78 -31.76
C LYS A 278 -52.72 60.48 -31.32
N ALA A 279 -52.40 60.69 -30.05
CA ALA A 279 -51.10 60.33 -29.48
C ALA A 279 -50.86 58.81 -29.55
N GLN A 280 -51.89 58.00 -29.31
CA GLN A 280 -51.84 56.55 -29.45
C GLN A 280 -51.63 56.12 -30.92
N THR A 281 -52.36 56.71 -31.88
CA THR A 281 -52.15 56.47 -33.31
C THR A 281 -50.72 56.84 -33.71
N ALA A 282 -50.24 58.01 -33.28
CA ALA A 282 -48.88 58.46 -33.55
C ALA A 282 -47.84 57.46 -33.00
N ALA A 283 -48.01 57.00 -31.76
CA ALA A 283 -47.13 56.01 -31.14
C ALA A 283 -47.11 54.67 -31.90
N GLU A 284 -48.27 54.10 -32.23
CA GLU A 284 -48.36 52.83 -32.96
C GLU A 284 -47.83 52.97 -34.41
N SER A 285 -48.03 54.13 -35.04
CA SER A 285 -47.47 54.42 -36.37
C SER A 285 -45.94 54.55 -36.36
N ALA A 286 -45.37 55.17 -35.32
CA ALA A 286 -43.93 55.32 -35.16
C ALA A 286 -43.27 53.95 -34.91
N LYS A 287 -43.91 53.09 -34.11
CA LYS A 287 -43.46 51.69 -33.90
C LYS A 287 -43.46 50.91 -35.22
N LEU A 288 -44.54 50.99 -36.00
CA LEU A 288 -44.65 50.30 -37.29
C LEU A 288 -43.64 50.83 -38.32
N ALA A 289 -43.45 52.14 -38.40
CA ALA A 289 -42.46 52.76 -39.29
C ALA A 289 -41.03 52.31 -38.96
N THR A 290 -40.70 52.28 -37.66
CA THR A 290 -39.40 51.78 -37.18
C THR A 290 -39.20 50.31 -37.55
N LEU A 291 -40.24 49.49 -37.37
CA LEU A 291 -40.17 48.06 -37.68
C LEU A 291 -40.07 47.79 -39.20
N ASN A 292 -40.73 48.61 -40.03
CA ASN A 292 -40.56 48.58 -41.49
C ASN A 292 -39.12 48.94 -41.90
N GLN A 293 -38.52 49.94 -41.25
CA GLN A 293 -37.14 50.34 -41.51
C GLN A 293 -36.14 49.24 -41.11
N LEU A 294 -36.38 48.56 -39.98
CA LEU A 294 -35.60 47.39 -39.55
C LEU A 294 -35.72 46.21 -40.53
N LEU A 295 -36.93 45.94 -41.04
CA LEU A 295 -37.17 44.92 -42.07
C LEU A 295 -36.51 45.26 -43.42
N ALA A 296 -36.44 46.55 -43.77
CA ALA A 296 -35.76 47.05 -44.95
C ALA A 296 -34.21 47.09 -44.81
N GLY A 297 -33.67 46.71 -43.64
CA GLY A 297 -32.23 46.65 -43.38
C GLY A 297 -31.58 48.00 -43.04
N GLY A 298 -32.36 49.02 -42.71
CA GLY A 298 -31.83 50.32 -42.28
C GLY A 298 -31.28 50.27 -40.84
N LYS A 299 -30.15 50.94 -40.59
CA LYS A 299 -29.73 51.28 -39.21
C LYS A 299 -30.70 52.32 -38.66
N VAL A 300 -31.27 52.05 -37.49
CA VAL A 300 -32.14 52.99 -36.78
C VAL A 300 -31.29 53.72 -35.74
N GLU A 301 -31.17 55.04 -35.87
CA GLU A 301 -30.64 55.93 -34.83
C GLU A 301 -31.82 56.42 -33.98
N GLY A 302 -32.01 55.83 -32.79
CA GLY A 302 -33.08 56.18 -31.86
C GLY A 302 -33.29 55.13 -30.77
N ASP A 303 -33.90 55.52 -29.65
CA ASP A 303 -34.21 54.67 -28.51
C ASP A 303 -35.38 53.72 -28.85
N VAL A 304 -35.07 52.53 -29.38
CA VAL A 304 -36.05 51.50 -29.80
C VAL A 304 -36.22 50.42 -28.72
N ASP A 305 -36.07 50.80 -27.45
CA ASP A 305 -36.05 49.85 -26.33
C ASP A 305 -37.34 49.02 -26.23
N GLU A 306 -38.52 49.63 -26.36
CA GLU A 306 -39.79 48.91 -26.20
C GLU A 306 -40.09 47.87 -27.28
N THR A 307 -39.66 48.10 -28.53
CA THR A 307 -39.94 47.16 -29.64
C THR A 307 -38.93 46.01 -29.68
N ILE A 308 -37.70 46.25 -29.21
CA ILE A 308 -36.61 45.27 -29.13
C ILE A 308 -36.75 44.39 -27.87
N ASN A 309 -37.47 44.85 -26.85
CA ASN A 309 -37.72 44.11 -25.61
C ASN A 309 -38.67 42.90 -25.74
N ASN A 310 -38.97 42.42 -26.95
CA ASN A 310 -39.62 41.12 -27.11
C ASN A 310 -38.61 40.00 -26.76
N PRO A 311 -38.87 39.16 -25.73
CA PRO A 311 -37.92 38.12 -25.28
C PRO A 311 -37.49 37.16 -26.39
N ARG A 312 -38.35 36.94 -27.40
CA ARG A 312 -38.05 36.08 -28.53
C ARG A 312 -37.06 36.72 -29.51
N ILE A 313 -37.16 38.03 -29.73
CA ILE A 313 -36.20 38.78 -30.56
C ILE A 313 -34.83 38.83 -29.86
N GLN A 314 -34.81 39.13 -28.56
CA GLN A 314 -33.56 39.15 -27.78
C GLN A 314 -32.86 37.79 -27.83
N LYS A 315 -33.61 36.70 -27.65
CA LYS A 315 -33.08 35.34 -27.79
C LYS A 315 -32.52 35.05 -29.19
N LEU A 316 -33.23 35.43 -30.25
CA LEU A 316 -32.76 35.24 -31.63
C LEU A 316 -31.51 36.08 -31.93
N GLN A 317 -31.37 37.27 -31.35
CA GLN A 317 -30.17 38.11 -31.48
C GLN A 317 -28.98 37.51 -30.74
N GLU A 318 -29.19 36.98 -29.54
CA GLU A 318 -28.18 36.26 -28.77
C GLU A 318 -27.70 35.01 -29.54
N ASP A 319 -28.63 34.19 -30.02
CA ASP A 319 -28.35 32.99 -30.84
C ASP A 319 -27.56 33.36 -32.12
N LEU A 320 -27.91 34.48 -32.77
CA LEU A 320 -27.19 35.01 -33.93
C LEU A 320 -25.78 35.48 -33.57
N GLY A 321 -25.60 36.15 -32.42
CA GLY A 321 -24.29 36.56 -31.93
C GLY A 321 -23.37 35.38 -31.63
N VAL A 322 -23.92 34.32 -31.02
CA VAL A 322 -23.21 33.06 -30.77
C VAL A 322 -22.83 32.38 -32.09
N ALA A 323 -23.76 32.28 -33.05
CA ALA A 323 -23.51 31.69 -34.36
C ALA A 323 -22.45 32.48 -35.17
N THR A 324 -22.47 33.82 -35.09
CA THR A 324 -21.49 34.70 -35.74
C THR A 324 -20.10 34.56 -35.14
N THR A 325 -20.01 34.50 -33.81
CA THR A 325 -18.73 34.25 -33.11
C THR A 325 -18.16 32.89 -33.48
N LYS A 326 -19.03 31.87 -33.58
CA LYS A 326 -18.65 30.53 -34.05
C LYS A 326 -18.12 30.55 -35.47
N LEU A 327 -18.74 31.29 -36.39
CA LEU A 327 -18.25 31.48 -37.75
C LEU A 327 -16.88 32.18 -37.76
N ASN A 328 -16.70 33.28 -37.03
CA ASN A 328 -15.42 34.02 -37.00
C ASN A 328 -14.26 33.16 -36.48
N ASN A 329 -14.53 32.30 -35.48
CA ASN A 329 -13.56 31.33 -34.99
C ASN A 329 -13.22 30.25 -36.03
N LEU A 330 -14.19 29.82 -36.84
CA LEU A 330 -13.99 28.83 -37.91
C LEU A 330 -13.25 29.43 -39.11
N ILE A 331 -13.59 30.65 -39.52
CA ILE A 331 -12.91 31.39 -40.61
C ILE A 331 -11.45 31.69 -40.25
N SER A 332 -11.15 31.94 -38.97
CA SER A 332 -9.77 32.13 -38.51
C SER A 332 -8.90 30.87 -38.62
N ARG A 333 -9.51 29.69 -38.85
CA ARG A 333 -8.83 28.37 -38.83
C ARG A 333 -8.97 27.59 -40.13
N TYR A 334 -9.99 27.86 -40.92
CA TYR A 334 -10.36 27.11 -42.12
C TYR A 334 -10.75 28.06 -43.24
N ASP A 335 -10.43 27.68 -44.49
CA ASP A 335 -10.83 28.43 -45.67
C ASP A 335 -12.36 28.44 -45.87
N ALA A 336 -12.85 29.40 -46.66
CA ALA A 336 -14.27 29.66 -46.87
C ALA A 336 -15.06 28.45 -47.44
N ASP A 337 -14.39 27.53 -48.13
CA ASP A 337 -14.99 26.35 -48.77
C ASP A 337 -15.14 25.14 -47.83
N ASN A 338 -14.72 25.25 -46.56
CA ASN A 338 -14.82 24.14 -45.62
C ASN A 338 -16.29 23.86 -45.25
N PRO A 339 -16.77 22.59 -45.28
CA PRO A 339 -18.13 22.22 -44.89
C PRO A 339 -18.58 22.76 -43.54
N ALA A 340 -17.66 22.93 -42.58
CA ALA A 340 -17.97 23.49 -41.25
C ALA A 340 -18.27 25.01 -41.30
N VAL A 341 -17.59 25.75 -42.18
CA VAL A 341 -17.82 27.18 -42.41
C VAL A 341 -19.15 27.38 -43.14
N ILE A 342 -19.42 26.56 -44.16
CA ILE A 342 -20.69 26.56 -44.90
C ILE A 342 -21.86 26.24 -43.96
N ALA A 343 -21.73 25.21 -43.11
CA ALA A 343 -22.76 24.86 -42.12
C ALA A 343 -23.01 25.98 -41.10
N ALA A 344 -21.95 26.67 -40.65
CA ALA A 344 -22.09 27.83 -39.75
C ALA A 344 -22.73 29.03 -40.45
N GLN A 345 -22.43 29.26 -41.72
CA GLN A 345 -23.06 30.30 -42.53
C GLN A 345 -24.56 30.00 -42.75
N GLN A 346 -24.91 28.75 -43.05
CA GLN A 346 -26.31 28.30 -43.17
C GLN A 346 -27.09 28.47 -41.85
N GLU A 347 -26.44 28.24 -40.71
CA GLU A 347 -27.04 28.47 -39.39
C GLU A 347 -27.37 29.95 -39.18
N ILE A 348 -26.45 30.86 -39.53
CA ILE A 348 -26.69 32.30 -39.46
C ILE A 348 -27.85 32.71 -40.37
N ASP A 349 -27.90 32.18 -41.60
CA ASP A 349 -28.97 32.49 -42.54
C ASP A 349 -30.32 31.95 -42.07
N ARG A 350 -30.34 30.78 -41.41
CA ARG A 350 -31.53 30.23 -40.75
C ARG A 350 -32.02 31.15 -39.64
N GLN A 351 -31.15 31.58 -38.74
CA GLN A 351 -31.52 32.48 -37.63
C GLN A 351 -31.99 33.84 -38.13
N LYS A 352 -31.34 34.41 -39.15
CA LYS A 352 -31.78 35.66 -39.81
C LYS A 352 -33.18 35.53 -40.40
N ASN A 353 -33.50 34.39 -41.01
CA ASN A 353 -34.83 34.15 -41.56
C ASN A 353 -35.90 33.99 -40.48
N GLU A 354 -35.62 33.31 -39.38
CA GLU A 354 -36.55 33.22 -38.23
C GLU A 354 -36.78 34.60 -37.59
N MET A 355 -35.74 35.40 -37.46
CA MET A 355 -35.84 36.79 -36.99
C MET A 355 -36.70 37.65 -37.91
N ARG A 356 -36.54 37.53 -39.24
CA ARG A 356 -37.43 38.22 -40.21
C ARG A 356 -38.89 37.78 -40.09
N LYS A 357 -39.16 36.49 -39.88
CA LYS A 357 -40.53 35.98 -39.68
C LYS A 357 -41.15 36.57 -38.41
N GLU A 358 -40.38 36.64 -37.33
CA GLU A 358 -40.86 37.23 -36.08
C GLU A 358 -41.13 38.72 -36.22
N PHE A 359 -40.26 39.47 -36.91
CA PHE A 359 -40.52 40.87 -37.24
C PHE A 359 -41.80 41.02 -38.08
N ALA A 360 -42.01 40.21 -39.12
CA ALA A 360 -43.23 40.26 -39.93
C ALA A 360 -44.50 39.94 -39.13
N ARG A 361 -44.41 39.00 -38.17
CA ARG A 361 -45.52 38.71 -37.24
C ARG A 361 -45.83 39.91 -36.36
N ILE A 362 -44.81 40.56 -35.79
CA ILE A 362 -44.97 41.74 -34.93
C ILE A 362 -45.49 42.92 -35.75
N GLN A 363 -45.03 43.08 -36.99
CA GLN A 363 -45.55 44.05 -37.95
C GLN A 363 -47.07 43.90 -38.13
N ALA A 364 -47.55 42.67 -38.31
CA ALA A 364 -48.98 42.40 -38.47
C ALA A 364 -49.80 42.80 -37.24
N VAL A 365 -49.27 42.57 -36.04
CA VAL A 365 -49.91 43.00 -34.78
C VAL A 365 -49.95 44.52 -34.68
N TYR A 366 -48.84 45.21 -34.93
CA TYR A 366 -48.81 46.68 -34.88
C TYR A 366 -49.65 47.31 -35.99
N SER A 367 -49.76 46.68 -37.17
CA SER A 367 -50.64 47.17 -38.23
C SER A 367 -52.11 47.07 -37.82
N ALA A 368 -52.50 45.97 -37.16
CA ALA A 368 -53.85 45.82 -36.65
C ALA A 368 -54.14 46.82 -35.52
N ASN A 369 -53.21 47.01 -34.59
CA ASN A 369 -53.35 48.00 -33.52
C ASN A 369 -53.44 49.43 -34.06
N LEU A 370 -52.63 49.77 -35.06
CA LEU A 370 -52.68 51.07 -35.71
C LEU A 370 -54.04 51.30 -36.39
N GLU A 371 -54.60 50.29 -37.04
CA GLU A 371 -55.92 50.39 -37.67
C GLU A 371 -57.03 50.63 -36.63
N VAL A 372 -56.97 49.93 -35.50
CA VAL A 372 -57.89 50.14 -34.37
C VAL A 372 -57.72 51.55 -33.80
N ALA A 373 -56.47 52.00 -33.61
CA ALA A 373 -56.17 53.34 -33.10
C ALA A 373 -56.67 54.45 -34.06
N LYS A 374 -56.43 54.30 -35.36
CA LYS A 374 -56.93 55.21 -36.40
C LYS A 374 -58.45 55.26 -36.45
N THR A 375 -59.12 54.10 -36.34
CA THR A 375 -60.58 54.05 -36.31
C THR A 375 -61.12 54.80 -35.11
N ARG A 376 -60.49 54.62 -33.93
CA ARG A 376 -60.85 55.33 -32.71
C ARG A 376 -60.58 56.83 -32.79
N GLU A 377 -59.44 57.23 -33.35
CA GLU A 377 -59.10 58.63 -33.62
C GLU A 377 -60.11 59.26 -34.59
N GLY A 378 -60.52 58.55 -35.64
CA GLY A 378 -61.55 58.99 -36.58
C GLY A 378 -62.90 59.21 -35.90
N LEU A 379 -63.40 58.22 -35.14
CA LEU A 379 -64.67 58.32 -34.41
C LEU A 379 -64.68 59.52 -33.43
N LEU A 380 -63.63 59.65 -32.62
CA LEU A 380 -63.50 60.77 -31.68
C LEU A 380 -63.27 62.11 -32.39
N GLY A 381 -62.59 62.09 -33.55
CA GLY A 381 -62.36 63.26 -34.39
C GLY A 381 -63.64 63.77 -35.06
N ASP A 382 -64.48 62.88 -35.55
CA ASP A 382 -65.78 63.19 -36.14
C ASP A 382 -66.75 63.73 -35.08
N GLU A 383 -66.79 63.10 -33.90
CA GLU A 383 -67.57 63.57 -32.75
C GLU A 383 -67.07 64.94 -32.24
N LEU A 384 -65.75 65.14 -32.19
CA LEU A 384 -65.15 66.44 -31.87
C LEU A 384 -65.48 67.51 -32.93
N THR A 385 -65.54 67.14 -34.21
CA THR A 385 -65.85 68.06 -35.31
C THR A 385 -67.33 68.46 -35.30
N SER A 386 -68.23 67.50 -35.05
CA SER A 386 -69.66 67.77 -34.84
C SER A 386 -69.91 68.71 -33.66
N LEU A 387 -69.17 68.51 -32.55
CA LEU A 387 -69.23 69.41 -31.39
C LEU A 387 -68.60 70.79 -31.66
N LYS A 388 -67.56 70.86 -32.53
CA LYS A 388 -66.97 72.13 -32.98
C LYS A 388 -67.90 72.92 -33.89
N GLU A 389 -68.58 72.28 -34.83
CA GLU A 389 -69.55 72.93 -35.75
C GLU A 389 -70.77 73.48 -35.00
N THR A 390 -71.12 72.87 -33.87
CA THR A 390 -72.19 73.33 -32.97
C THR A 390 -71.72 74.45 -32.02
N GLY A 391 -70.41 74.73 -31.95
CA GLY A 391 -69.79 75.64 -30.97
C GLY A 391 -69.30 76.99 -31.54
N THR A 392 -69.24 78.02 -30.68
CA THR A 392 -68.70 79.35 -31.02
C THR A 392 -67.17 79.36 -31.19
N ASP A 393 -66.57 80.34 -31.89
CA ASP A 393 -65.11 80.52 -32.08
C ASP A 393 -64.25 80.35 -30.81
N LYS A 394 -64.80 80.68 -29.64
CA LYS A 394 -64.13 80.51 -28.34
C LYS A 394 -63.86 79.04 -27.97
N ASN A 395 -64.61 78.09 -28.50
CA ASN A 395 -64.42 76.66 -28.26
C ASN A 395 -63.23 76.11 -29.06
N LEU A 396 -62.97 76.65 -30.26
CA LEU A 396 -61.83 76.26 -31.09
C LEU A 396 -60.50 76.63 -30.42
N ALA A 397 -60.41 77.86 -29.89
CA ALA A 397 -59.23 78.30 -29.14
C ALA A 397 -59.00 77.46 -27.87
N ARG A 398 -60.05 76.97 -27.20
CA ARG A 398 -59.91 76.10 -26.02
C ARG A 398 -59.32 74.71 -26.33
N VAL A 399 -59.59 74.16 -27.52
CA VAL A 399 -59.00 72.88 -27.95
C VAL A 399 -57.49 73.03 -28.18
N GLU A 400 -57.08 74.10 -28.87
CA GLU A 400 -55.67 74.42 -29.09
C GLU A 400 -54.93 74.70 -27.76
N LEU A 401 -55.61 75.38 -26.82
CA LEU A 401 -55.12 75.56 -25.47
C LEU A 401 -54.91 74.22 -24.74
N SER A 402 -55.88 73.29 -24.81
CA SER A 402 -55.77 71.97 -24.17
C SER A 402 -54.60 71.15 -24.74
N GLU A 403 -54.33 71.26 -26.04
CA GLU A 403 -53.15 70.63 -26.66
C GLU A 403 -51.84 71.22 -26.11
N MET A 404 -51.74 72.55 -26.01
CA MET A 404 -50.56 73.22 -25.45
C MET A 404 -50.37 72.89 -23.95
N GLU A 405 -51.46 72.82 -23.18
CA GLU A 405 -51.45 72.44 -21.76
C GLU A 405 -50.98 70.99 -21.56
N SER A 406 -51.42 70.08 -22.43
CA SER A 406 -50.97 68.68 -22.43
C SER A 406 -49.46 68.58 -22.69
N ARG A 407 -48.94 69.34 -23.67
CA ARG A 407 -47.49 69.41 -23.96
C ARG A 407 -46.71 69.97 -22.77
N ALA A 408 -47.16 71.06 -22.16
CA ALA A 408 -46.53 71.66 -20.98
C ALA A 408 -46.52 70.69 -19.79
N THR A 409 -47.63 69.97 -19.57
CA THR A 409 -47.76 68.97 -18.49
C THR A 409 -46.84 67.77 -18.73
N THR A 410 -46.66 67.35 -19.98
CA THR A 410 -45.77 66.25 -20.35
C THR A 410 -44.31 66.58 -20.04
N TYR A 411 -43.83 67.75 -20.48
CA TYR A 411 -42.46 68.18 -20.17
C TYR A 411 -42.24 68.39 -18.67
N ARG A 412 -43.25 68.89 -17.93
CA ARG A 412 -43.19 68.98 -16.46
C ARG A 412 -43.02 67.62 -15.80
N ARG A 413 -43.80 66.61 -16.20
CA ARG A 413 -43.67 65.24 -15.66
C ARG A 413 -42.33 64.61 -16.00
N MET A 414 -41.82 64.82 -17.22
CA MET A 414 -40.48 64.37 -17.59
C MET A 414 -39.39 65.03 -16.74
N TYR A 415 -39.51 66.35 -16.51
CA TYR A 415 -38.61 67.08 -15.62
C TYR A 415 -38.64 66.53 -14.19
N GLU A 416 -39.82 66.34 -13.60
CA GLU A 416 -39.99 65.77 -12.26
C GLU A 416 -39.39 64.35 -12.15
N SER A 417 -39.58 63.51 -13.17
CA SER A 417 -39.02 62.16 -13.24
C SER A 417 -37.49 62.16 -13.32
N ILE A 418 -36.91 63.00 -14.19
CA ILE A 418 -35.45 63.11 -14.32
C ILE A 418 -34.85 63.67 -13.03
N LEU A 419 -35.52 64.64 -12.39
CA LEU A 419 -35.09 65.19 -11.10
C LEU A 419 -35.07 64.10 -10.01
N GLN A 420 -36.10 63.24 -9.93
CA GLN A 420 -36.12 62.11 -9.00
C GLN A 420 -34.99 61.11 -9.28
N GLN A 421 -34.73 60.79 -10.56
CA GLN A 421 -33.62 59.91 -10.94
C GLN A 421 -32.26 60.54 -10.60
N LEU A 422 -32.10 61.86 -10.80
CA LEU A 422 -30.88 62.59 -10.46
C LEU A 422 -30.65 62.59 -8.95
N ILE A 423 -31.69 62.84 -8.13
CA ILE A 423 -31.59 62.74 -6.66
C ILE A 423 -31.14 61.34 -6.25
N GLY A 424 -31.73 60.30 -6.86
CA GLY A 424 -31.32 58.91 -6.62
C GLY A 424 -29.87 58.61 -7.03
N ALA A 425 -29.40 59.18 -8.16
CA ALA A 425 -28.03 59.05 -8.62
C ALA A 425 -27.04 59.78 -7.68
N MET A 426 -27.36 61.00 -7.24
CA MET A 426 -26.53 61.78 -6.30
C MET A 426 -26.43 61.13 -4.92
N GLN A 427 -27.50 60.48 -4.45
CA GLN A 427 -27.46 59.71 -3.21
C GLN A 427 -26.48 58.52 -3.29
N LYS A 428 -26.43 57.85 -4.45
CA LYS A 428 -25.47 56.75 -4.71
C LYS A 428 -24.04 57.25 -4.86
N GLU A 429 -23.83 58.43 -5.44
CA GLU A 429 -22.51 59.08 -5.51
C GLU A 429 -21.98 59.45 -4.14
N SER A 430 -22.85 59.93 -3.23
CA SER A 430 -22.47 60.34 -1.87
C SER A 430 -22.14 59.16 -0.95
N PHE A 431 -22.78 58.00 -1.17
CA PHE A 431 -22.58 56.78 -0.38
C PHE A 431 -22.42 55.55 -1.30
N PRO A 432 -21.26 55.38 -1.95
CA PRO A 432 -21.00 54.18 -2.71
C PRO A 432 -20.87 53.01 -1.73
N LEU A 433 -21.91 52.16 -1.64
CA LEU A 433 -21.85 50.92 -0.88
C LEU A 433 -20.98 49.91 -1.63
N GLY A 434 -20.02 49.30 -0.93
CA GLY A 434 -19.21 48.24 -1.48
C GLY A 434 -19.94 46.90 -1.42
N ASN A 435 -20.19 46.27 -2.57
CA ASN A 435 -20.77 44.91 -2.65
C ASN A 435 -19.76 43.82 -2.30
N VAL A 436 -18.58 44.20 -1.83
CA VAL A 436 -17.43 43.35 -1.58
C VAL A 436 -16.86 43.72 -0.22
N ARG A 437 -16.78 42.77 0.70
CA ARG A 437 -16.22 42.99 2.03
C ARG A 437 -15.31 41.85 2.47
N VAL A 438 -14.28 42.18 3.24
CA VAL A 438 -13.37 41.19 3.82
C VAL A 438 -14.07 40.44 4.94
N VAL A 439 -14.12 39.12 4.83
CA VAL A 439 -14.65 38.20 5.88
C VAL A 439 -13.55 37.85 6.87
N THR A 440 -12.37 37.50 6.35
CA THR A 440 -11.20 37.17 7.16
C THR A 440 -9.96 37.77 6.50
N ALA A 441 -9.27 38.67 7.21
CA ALA A 441 -7.97 39.17 6.78
C ALA A 441 -6.92 38.04 6.81
N ALA A 442 -5.94 38.13 5.91
CA ALA A 442 -4.80 37.21 5.91
C ALA A 442 -3.93 37.42 7.15
N ALA A 443 -3.63 36.33 7.85
CA ALA A 443 -2.69 36.28 8.96
C ALA A 443 -1.40 35.58 8.53
N ALA A 444 -0.28 35.88 9.21
CA ALA A 444 1.00 35.22 8.95
C ALA A 444 0.89 33.71 9.26
N PRO A 445 1.12 32.83 8.27
CA PRO A 445 0.95 31.39 8.45
C PRO A 445 2.04 30.80 9.34
N LEU A 446 1.64 30.03 10.35
CA LEU A 446 2.56 29.36 11.28
C LEU A 446 3.29 28.15 10.66
N THR A 447 2.82 27.66 9.51
CA THR A 447 3.35 26.47 8.85
C THR A 447 3.70 26.75 7.40
N LYS A 448 4.84 26.25 6.94
CA LYS A 448 5.23 26.28 5.53
C LYS A 448 4.23 25.51 4.66
N ALA A 449 3.85 26.11 3.53
CA ALA A 449 3.06 25.46 2.51
C ALA A 449 3.88 24.41 1.73
N TRP A 450 5.18 24.67 1.49
CA TRP A 450 6.10 23.76 0.80
C TRP A 450 7.56 23.96 1.30
N PRO A 451 8.42 22.92 1.37
CA PRO A 451 8.19 21.48 1.20
C PRO A 451 7.48 20.80 2.38
N LYS A 452 6.47 19.97 2.08
CA LYS A 452 5.72 19.19 3.09
C LYS A 452 6.44 17.88 3.40
N SER A 453 6.87 17.71 4.66
CA SER A 453 7.50 16.47 5.14
C SER A 453 6.65 15.23 4.90
N SER A 454 5.33 15.37 5.02
CA SER A 454 4.36 14.30 4.78
C SER A 454 4.34 13.77 3.35
N PHE A 455 4.83 14.54 2.37
CA PHE A 455 4.88 14.12 0.97
C PHE A 455 6.30 13.74 0.53
N VAL A 456 7.29 14.56 0.86
CA VAL A 456 8.67 14.37 0.39
C VAL A 456 9.30 13.11 0.98
N ILE A 457 9.10 12.82 2.27
CA ILE A 457 9.75 11.68 2.92
C ILE A 457 9.22 10.34 2.39
N PRO A 458 7.90 10.07 2.33
CA PRO A 458 7.39 8.83 1.75
C PRO A 458 7.75 8.66 0.27
N PHE A 459 7.73 9.75 -0.50
CA PHE A 459 8.08 9.71 -1.92
C PHE A 459 9.56 9.35 -2.13
N SER A 460 10.47 9.95 -1.36
CA SER A 460 11.90 9.64 -1.41
C SER A 460 12.21 8.20 -0.96
N ALA A 461 11.52 7.69 0.05
CA ALA A 461 11.61 6.29 0.48
C ALA A 461 11.09 5.33 -0.60
N MET A 462 9.99 5.69 -1.27
CA MET A 462 9.44 4.90 -2.37
C MET A 462 10.43 4.81 -3.53
N LEU A 463 11.01 5.94 -3.97
CA LEU A 463 12.05 5.94 -5.01
C LEU A 463 13.26 5.07 -4.62
N GLY A 464 13.70 5.16 -3.37
CA GLY A 464 14.77 4.30 -2.85
C GLY A 464 14.40 2.80 -2.90
N LEU A 465 13.18 2.44 -2.52
CA LEU A 465 12.70 1.06 -2.60
C LEU A 465 12.63 0.54 -4.04
N THR A 466 12.15 1.35 -4.98
CA THR A 466 12.05 0.97 -6.40
C THR A 466 13.44 0.77 -7.01
N ALA A 467 14.38 1.68 -6.72
CA ALA A 467 15.77 1.52 -7.13
C ALA A 467 16.43 0.27 -6.51
N GLY A 468 16.14 0.01 -5.23
CA GLY A 468 16.59 -1.20 -4.53
C GLY A 468 16.03 -2.48 -5.14
N LEU A 469 14.77 -2.49 -5.56
CA LEU A 469 14.14 -3.63 -6.25
C LEU A 469 14.82 -3.89 -7.60
N MET A 470 15.04 -2.85 -8.39
CA MET A 470 15.70 -2.95 -9.68
C MET A 470 17.13 -3.47 -9.54
N ALA A 471 17.90 -2.95 -8.58
CA ALA A 471 19.25 -3.42 -8.27
C ALA A 471 19.26 -4.88 -7.77
N ALA A 472 18.28 -5.29 -6.98
CA ALA A 472 18.14 -6.66 -6.51
C ALA A 472 17.85 -7.64 -7.66
N LEU A 473 16.94 -7.28 -8.58
CA LEU A 473 16.62 -8.08 -9.76
C LEU A 473 17.81 -8.20 -10.72
N LEU A 474 18.53 -7.10 -10.97
CA LEU A 474 19.75 -7.12 -11.79
C LEU A 474 20.83 -8.02 -11.19
N ARG A 475 21.02 -7.97 -9.86
CA ARG A 475 21.98 -8.83 -9.17
C ARG A 475 21.59 -10.31 -9.25
N ASP A 476 20.31 -10.63 -9.12
CA ASP A 476 19.83 -12.01 -9.16
C ASP A 476 19.87 -12.57 -10.60
N GLY A 477 19.59 -11.75 -11.61
CA GLY A 477 19.69 -12.13 -13.03
C GLY A 477 21.11 -12.39 -13.53
N LEU A 478 22.13 -11.87 -12.85
CA LEU A 478 23.55 -12.09 -13.18
C LEU A 478 24.16 -13.33 -12.50
N ASP A 479 23.44 -14.03 -11.62
CA ASP A 479 23.95 -15.21 -10.88
C ASP A 479 23.69 -16.52 -11.66
N ARG A 480 24.72 -17.05 -12.35
CA ARG A 480 24.64 -18.21 -13.28
C ARG A 480 25.16 -19.55 -12.71
N ARG A 481 25.28 -19.73 -11.40
CA ARG A 481 25.93 -20.91 -10.78
C ARG A 481 25.06 -22.20 -10.80
N VAL A 482 25.70 -23.37 -10.97
CA VAL A 482 25.07 -24.71 -10.95
C VAL A 482 24.75 -25.11 -9.51
N SER A 483 23.65 -24.61 -8.97
CA SER A 483 23.22 -24.95 -7.60
C SER A 483 21.80 -25.46 -7.50
N SER A 484 21.08 -25.56 -8.64
CA SER A 484 19.70 -26.06 -8.67
C SER A 484 19.63 -27.38 -9.41
N SER A 485 19.32 -28.47 -8.69
CA SER A 485 19.03 -29.81 -9.23
C SER A 485 17.95 -29.78 -10.31
N GLU A 486 17.03 -28.82 -10.20
CA GLU A 486 15.90 -28.62 -11.08
C GLU A 486 16.31 -28.01 -12.44
N LYS A 487 17.33 -27.13 -12.45
CA LYS A 487 17.87 -26.56 -13.70
C LYS A 487 18.66 -27.60 -14.49
N LEU A 488 19.47 -28.43 -13.83
CA LEU A 488 20.25 -29.49 -14.49
C LEU A 488 19.37 -30.52 -15.21
N ARG A 489 18.26 -30.94 -14.57
CA ARG A 489 17.33 -31.90 -15.17
C ARG A 489 16.55 -31.31 -16.36
N ARG A 490 16.16 -30.02 -16.28
CA ARG A 490 15.42 -29.34 -17.36
C ARG A 490 16.30 -29.00 -18.57
N GLU A 491 17.53 -28.56 -18.34
CA GLU A 491 18.41 -28.06 -19.42
C GLU A 491 19.31 -29.13 -20.03
N LEU A 492 19.79 -30.11 -19.25
CA LEU A 492 20.74 -31.13 -19.72
C LEU A 492 20.18 -32.57 -19.74
N GLY A 493 18.98 -32.79 -19.19
CA GLY A 493 18.36 -34.13 -19.15
C GLY A 493 19.04 -35.14 -18.20
N LEU A 494 20.03 -34.70 -17.41
CA LEU A 494 20.79 -35.57 -16.51
C LEU A 494 20.14 -35.68 -15.12
N SER A 495 20.16 -36.90 -14.58
CA SER A 495 19.71 -37.20 -13.22
C SER A 495 20.82 -36.88 -12.21
N LEU A 496 20.49 -36.14 -11.16
CA LEU A 496 21.39 -35.97 -10.02
C LEU A 496 21.24 -37.18 -9.08
N LEU A 497 22.29 -38.00 -8.96
CA LEU A 497 22.28 -39.24 -8.15
C LEU A 497 22.37 -38.94 -6.64
N GLY A 498 22.99 -37.81 -6.27
CA GLY A 498 23.06 -37.39 -4.87
C GLY A 498 24.02 -36.22 -4.62
N HIS A 499 23.88 -35.62 -3.43
CA HIS A 499 24.77 -34.59 -2.90
C HIS A 499 25.67 -35.21 -1.83
N VAL A 500 26.97 -35.31 -2.10
CA VAL A 500 27.95 -35.77 -1.12
C VAL A 500 28.54 -34.55 -0.41
N PRO A 501 28.34 -34.40 0.92
CA PRO A 501 28.85 -33.26 1.68
C PRO A 501 30.38 -33.32 1.84
N VAL A 502 31.02 -32.19 2.17
CA VAL A 502 32.44 -32.19 2.54
C VAL A 502 32.62 -33.01 3.82
N TYR A 503 33.45 -34.06 3.76
CA TYR A 503 33.80 -34.84 4.95
C TYR A 503 34.52 -33.94 5.97
N THR A 504 33.90 -33.73 7.12
CA THR A 504 34.48 -33.02 8.26
C THR A 504 34.69 -34.06 9.34
N SER A 505 35.96 -34.38 9.64
CA SER A 505 36.26 -35.33 10.71
C SER A 505 35.66 -34.82 12.03
N PRO A 506 34.94 -35.66 12.80
CA PRO A 506 34.49 -35.27 14.13
C PRO A 506 35.71 -35.02 15.01
N SER A 507 35.99 -33.75 15.26
CA SER A 507 37.00 -33.33 16.22
C SER A 507 36.59 -33.80 17.62
N PHE A 508 37.39 -34.70 18.18
CA PHE A 508 37.76 -34.81 19.60
C PHE A 508 36.65 -34.81 20.68
N VAL A 509 36.53 -35.97 21.33
CA VAL A 509 36.21 -36.07 22.76
C VAL A 509 37.33 -35.38 23.55
N PRO A 510 37.05 -34.47 24.50
CA PRO A 510 38.09 -33.90 25.35
C PRO A 510 38.42 -34.89 26.49
N GLY A 511 39.66 -35.40 26.52
CA GLY A 511 40.15 -36.19 27.65
C GLY A 511 41.47 -36.93 27.40
N ASN A 512 42.58 -36.29 27.82
CA ASN A 512 43.91 -36.76 28.26
C ASN A 512 44.59 -38.08 27.79
N ILE A 513 45.93 -37.98 27.78
CA ILE A 513 47.01 -39.00 27.65
C ILE A 513 47.18 -39.52 26.20
N VAL A 514 48.30 -39.46 25.49
CA VAL A 514 49.73 -39.69 25.80
C VAL A 514 50.59 -38.87 24.82
N ALA A 515 51.67 -38.28 25.33
CA ALA A 515 52.77 -37.75 24.54
C ALA A 515 53.67 -38.90 24.04
N GLY A 516 53.95 -38.94 22.74
CA GLY A 516 55.05 -39.75 22.18
C GLY A 516 54.74 -40.41 20.85
N GLY A 517 55.44 -39.99 19.79
CA GLY A 517 55.78 -40.84 18.64
C GLY A 517 54.94 -40.68 17.36
N SER A 518 55.64 -40.29 16.29
CA SER A 518 55.31 -40.43 14.85
C SER A 518 54.39 -39.37 14.19
N SER A 519 55.07 -38.44 13.50
CA SER A 519 54.59 -37.29 12.73
C SER A 519 53.84 -37.59 11.42
N TRP A 520 53.16 -38.73 11.25
CA TRP A 520 52.60 -39.13 9.94
C TRP A 520 51.11 -39.54 9.92
N ARG A 521 50.40 -39.59 11.06
CA ARG A 521 49.02 -40.15 11.14
C ARG A 521 47.83 -39.17 11.12
N ARG A 522 47.95 -37.94 10.60
CA ARG A 522 46.83 -36.96 10.61
C ARG A 522 46.34 -36.42 9.26
N THR A 523 46.80 -36.98 8.15
CA THR A 523 46.21 -36.71 6.82
C THR A 523 45.37 -37.89 6.37
N MET A 524 44.36 -38.29 7.16
CA MET A 524 43.42 -39.33 6.74
C MET A 524 42.57 -38.78 5.59
N LEU A 525 42.96 -39.13 4.36
CA LEU A 525 42.08 -39.06 3.20
C LEU A 525 40.79 -39.84 3.55
N PRO A 526 39.58 -39.33 3.22
CA PRO A 526 38.31 -39.96 3.61
C PRO A 526 38.00 -41.22 2.79
N LEU A 527 39.01 -42.03 2.44
CA LEU A 527 38.91 -43.20 1.56
C LEU A 527 38.22 -44.38 2.23
N ARG A 528 38.18 -44.43 3.58
CA ARG A 528 37.49 -45.47 4.38
C ARG A 528 36.31 -44.93 5.21
N SER A 529 35.92 -43.67 4.99
CA SER A 529 34.98 -42.96 5.86
C SER A 529 33.59 -43.61 5.99
N VAL A 530 33.15 -44.38 4.99
CA VAL A 530 31.89 -45.15 5.04
C VAL A 530 31.94 -46.27 6.08
N LEU A 531 33.09 -46.90 6.28
CA LEU A 531 33.28 -47.93 7.30
C LEU A 531 33.59 -47.31 8.67
N ASP A 532 34.40 -46.25 8.71
CA ASP A 532 34.82 -45.62 9.98
C ASP A 532 33.69 -44.83 10.65
N THR A 533 32.80 -44.24 9.85
CA THR A 533 31.69 -43.39 10.34
C THR A 533 30.36 -43.71 9.64
N PRO A 534 29.80 -44.92 9.81
CA PRO A 534 28.70 -45.42 8.97
C PRO A 534 27.41 -44.61 9.08
N TYR A 535 27.19 -43.84 10.14
CA TYR A 535 26.00 -42.99 10.32
C TYR A 535 26.24 -41.51 10.00
N SER A 536 27.37 -41.17 9.38
CA SER A 536 27.66 -39.80 8.97
C SER A 536 26.76 -39.36 7.80
N GLN A 537 26.56 -38.04 7.64
CA GLN A 537 25.86 -37.49 6.47
C GLN A 537 26.54 -37.86 5.15
N PHE A 538 27.88 -38.03 5.18
CA PHE A 538 28.66 -38.48 4.03
C PHE A 538 28.32 -39.93 3.65
N SER A 539 28.27 -40.84 4.62
CA SER A 539 27.94 -42.25 4.39
C SER A 539 26.48 -42.46 3.97
N GLU A 540 25.54 -41.71 4.56
CA GLU A 540 24.14 -41.70 4.14
C GLU A 540 23.97 -41.18 2.70
N ALA A 541 24.68 -40.11 2.34
CA ALA A 541 24.67 -39.59 0.97
C ALA A 541 25.18 -40.64 -0.04
N LEU A 542 26.27 -41.35 0.29
CA LEU A 542 26.80 -42.42 -0.57
C LEU A 542 25.89 -43.65 -0.66
N ARG A 543 25.18 -44.02 0.43
CA ARG A 543 24.11 -45.04 0.35
C ARG A 543 22.98 -44.61 -0.59
N GLY A 544 22.58 -43.34 -0.54
CA GLY A 544 21.58 -42.78 -1.46
C GLY A 544 22.03 -42.82 -2.92
N VAL A 545 23.29 -42.48 -3.19
CA VAL A 545 23.92 -42.61 -4.52
C VAL A 545 23.93 -44.06 -4.97
N LYS A 546 24.38 -44.99 -4.12
CA LYS A 546 24.37 -46.44 -4.40
C LYS A 546 22.97 -46.94 -4.78
N HIS A 547 21.94 -46.63 -3.99
CA HIS A 547 20.57 -47.04 -4.30
C HIS A 547 20.08 -46.50 -5.64
N SER A 548 20.49 -45.28 -5.99
CA SER A 548 20.14 -44.65 -7.27
C SER A 548 20.85 -45.35 -8.43
N ILE A 549 22.12 -45.75 -8.25
CA ILE A 549 22.87 -46.57 -9.21
C ILE A 549 22.22 -47.96 -9.36
N ASP A 550 21.95 -48.67 -8.26
CA ASP A 550 21.33 -50.00 -8.26
C ASP A 550 19.98 -50.00 -8.98
N SER A 551 19.22 -48.90 -8.88
CA SER A 551 17.91 -48.75 -9.55
C SER A 551 17.99 -48.60 -11.07
N SER A 552 19.15 -48.21 -11.60
CA SER A 552 19.39 -48.05 -13.04
C SER A 552 19.75 -49.36 -13.73
N PHE A 553 20.05 -50.43 -12.98
CA PHE A 553 20.42 -51.74 -13.51
C PHE A 553 19.35 -52.81 -13.18
N PRO A 554 19.19 -53.85 -14.02
CA PRO A 554 18.32 -54.98 -13.72
C PRO A 554 18.78 -55.74 -12.46
N PRO A 555 17.85 -56.28 -11.66
CA PRO A 555 18.19 -57.06 -10.48
C PRO A 555 19.03 -58.30 -10.86
N ASN A 556 20.18 -58.46 -10.19
CA ASN A 556 21.17 -59.53 -10.38
C ASN A 556 22.00 -59.53 -11.67
N ALA A 557 21.98 -58.46 -12.47
CA ALA A 557 22.96 -58.29 -13.55
C ALA A 557 24.36 -57.96 -12.98
N PRO A 558 25.46 -58.43 -13.60
CA PRO A 558 26.78 -57.89 -13.32
C PRO A 558 26.80 -56.41 -13.73
N MET A 559 27.40 -55.55 -12.91
CA MET A 559 27.46 -54.10 -13.12
C MET A 559 28.90 -53.66 -13.34
N VAL A 560 29.20 -53.08 -14.50
CA VAL A 560 30.50 -52.45 -14.79
C VAL A 560 30.32 -50.93 -14.87
N ILE A 561 30.74 -50.22 -13.81
CA ILE A 561 30.49 -48.79 -13.62
C ILE A 561 31.81 -48.01 -13.62
N GLY A 562 31.90 -46.99 -14.46
CA GLY A 562 33.01 -46.03 -14.43
C GLY A 562 32.69 -44.80 -13.61
N ILE A 563 33.67 -44.35 -12.82
CA ILE A 563 33.60 -43.09 -12.07
C ILE A 563 34.62 -42.13 -12.65
N THR A 564 34.16 -40.96 -13.09
CA THR A 564 35.01 -39.90 -13.67
C THR A 564 34.56 -38.53 -13.18
N SER A 565 35.31 -37.49 -13.52
CA SER A 565 35.02 -36.09 -13.20
C SER A 565 35.33 -35.19 -14.40
N VAL A 566 34.81 -33.95 -14.39
CA VAL A 566 35.07 -33.00 -15.48
C VAL A 566 36.51 -32.49 -15.37
N GLY A 567 36.93 -32.12 -14.17
CA GLY A 567 38.31 -31.70 -13.89
C GLY A 567 39.01 -32.59 -12.86
N THR A 568 40.33 -32.43 -12.75
CA THR A 568 41.14 -33.08 -11.70
C THR A 568 40.81 -32.57 -10.30
N GLY A 569 40.88 -33.45 -9.30
CA GLY A 569 40.70 -33.08 -7.89
C GLY A 569 39.25 -32.89 -7.42
N GLU A 570 38.26 -33.31 -8.20
CA GLU A 570 36.82 -33.27 -7.86
C GLU A 570 36.37 -34.41 -6.91
N GLY A 571 37.25 -35.39 -6.65
CA GLY A 571 37.04 -36.47 -5.67
C GLY A 571 36.51 -37.79 -6.23
N LYS A 572 36.73 -38.07 -7.53
CA LYS A 572 36.40 -39.32 -8.22
C LYS A 572 36.87 -40.58 -7.47
N THR A 573 38.17 -40.67 -7.17
CA THR A 573 38.81 -41.78 -6.44
C THR A 573 38.21 -41.95 -5.04
N THR A 574 37.93 -40.84 -4.34
CA THR A 574 37.28 -40.90 -3.02
C THR A 574 35.89 -41.50 -3.09
N VAL A 575 35.07 -41.10 -4.07
CA VAL A 575 33.74 -41.67 -4.26
C VAL A 575 33.83 -43.14 -4.68
N ALA A 576 34.77 -43.49 -5.58
CA ALA A 576 34.97 -44.85 -6.06
C ALA A 576 35.35 -45.84 -4.95
N THR A 577 36.36 -45.50 -4.13
CA THR A 577 36.80 -46.37 -3.03
C THR A 577 35.71 -46.57 -1.98
N ASN A 578 35.04 -45.51 -1.53
CA ASN A 578 33.99 -45.62 -0.52
C ASN A 578 32.74 -46.35 -1.04
N LEU A 579 32.42 -46.21 -2.33
CA LEU A 579 31.32 -46.95 -2.95
C LEU A 579 31.66 -48.44 -3.05
N ALA A 580 32.89 -48.79 -3.44
CA ALA A 580 33.35 -50.18 -3.49
C ALA A 580 33.29 -50.86 -2.11
N GLN A 581 33.79 -50.18 -1.08
CA GLN A 581 33.70 -50.68 0.30
C GLN A 581 32.25 -50.86 0.76
N LEU A 582 31.34 -49.96 0.37
CA LEU A 582 29.92 -50.08 0.69
C LEU A 582 29.29 -51.32 0.05
N TYR A 583 29.59 -51.59 -1.22
CA TYR A 583 29.13 -52.81 -1.90
C TYR A 583 29.71 -54.08 -1.25
N GLN A 584 30.99 -54.08 -0.88
CA GLN A 584 31.62 -55.22 -0.22
C GLN A 584 31.00 -55.53 1.14
N HIS A 585 30.77 -54.50 1.97
CA HIS A 585 30.20 -54.65 3.31
C HIS A 585 28.73 -55.10 3.28
N GLU A 586 28.00 -54.83 2.20
CA GLU A 586 26.65 -55.36 1.97
C GLU A 586 26.64 -56.79 1.41
N GLY A 587 27.82 -57.41 1.26
CA GLY A 587 27.96 -58.81 0.82
C GLY A 587 27.98 -59.00 -0.69
N ALA A 588 28.13 -57.94 -1.50
CA ALA A 588 28.33 -58.07 -2.94
C ALA A 588 29.80 -58.36 -3.27
N SER A 589 30.04 -59.25 -4.23
CA SER A 589 31.38 -59.43 -4.80
C SER A 589 31.75 -58.22 -5.65
N VAL A 590 32.69 -57.41 -5.16
CA VAL A 590 33.13 -56.17 -5.80
C VAL A 590 34.63 -56.20 -6.07
N VAL A 591 35.04 -55.62 -7.19
CA VAL A 591 36.44 -55.33 -7.52
C VAL A 591 36.56 -53.88 -7.96
N LEU A 592 37.64 -53.23 -7.54
CA LEU A 592 37.96 -51.86 -7.91
C LEU A 592 39.17 -51.86 -8.85
N ILE A 593 39.07 -51.17 -9.99
CA ILE A 593 40.15 -51.11 -10.99
C ILE A 593 40.61 -49.66 -11.10
N ASP A 594 41.91 -49.43 -10.95
CA ASP A 594 42.52 -48.13 -11.26
C ASP A 594 42.80 -48.03 -12.76
N ALA A 595 42.02 -47.21 -13.46
CA ALA A 595 42.21 -46.90 -14.87
C ALA A 595 42.62 -45.43 -15.07
N ASP A 596 43.20 -44.79 -14.05
CA ASP A 596 43.80 -43.46 -14.14
C ASP A 596 45.30 -43.56 -14.44
N PHE A 597 45.64 -43.93 -15.68
CA PHE A 597 47.04 -44.11 -16.13
C PHE A 597 47.91 -42.83 -16.02
N LEU A 598 47.30 -41.65 -15.87
CA LEU A 598 48.03 -40.38 -15.77
C LEU A 598 48.52 -40.07 -14.35
N ASN A 599 47.67 -40.28 -13.34
CA ASN A 599 47.97 -39.89 -11.96
C ASN A 599 47.98 -41.07 -10.98
N ALA A 600 47.45 -42.24 -11.37
CA ALA A 600 47.44 -43.53 -10.67
C ALA A 600 47.22 -43.44 -9.15
N ARG A 601 46.34 -42.53 -8.71
CA ARG A 601 46.22 -42.18 -7.28
C ARG A 601 45.70 -43.35 -6.44
N LEU A 602 44.83 -44.17 -7.02
CA LEU A 602 44.31 -45.34 -6.33
C LEU A 602 45.40 -46.41 -6.19
N SER A 603 46.22 -46.62 -7.23
CA SER A 603 47.36 -47.54 -7.23
C SER A 603 48.40 -47.15 -6.18
N CYS A 604 48.78 -45.86 -6.11
CA CYS A 604 49.70 -45.39 -5.08
C CYS A 604 49.18 -45.69 -3.67
N VAL A 605 47.90 -45.41 -3.39
CA VAL A 605 47.31 -45.66 -2.06
C VAL A 605 47.19 -47.16 -1.76
N ALA A 606 46.82 -47.98 -2.75
CA ALA A 606 46.68 -49.42 -2.59
C ALA A 606 48.04 -50.10 -2.29
N MET A 607 49.12 -49.65 -2.92
CA MET A 607 50.47 -50.21 -2.72
C MET A 607 51.12 -49.75 -1.41
N GLU A 608 51.00 -48.46 -1.05
CA GLU A 608 51.67 -47.91 0.13
C GLU A 608 50.92 -48.18 1.44
N SER A 609 49.59 -48.25 1.41
CA SER A 609 48.76 -48.31 2.62
C SER A 609 47.42 -49.04 2.41
N GLY A 610 47.32 -49.94 1.42
CA GLY A 610 46.06 -50.61 1.06
C GLY A 610 45.37 -51.29 2.24
N MET A 611 46.11 -52.05 3.04
CA MET A 611 45.57 -52.80 4.19
C MET A 611 44.96 -51.88 5.27
N ASP A 612 45.55 -50.71 5.51
CA ASP A 612 45.03 -49.72 6.47
C ASP A 612 43.67 -49.15 6.00
N PHE A 613 43.49 -49.01 4.69
CA PHE A 613 42.26 -48.52 4.07
C PHE A 613 41.28 -49.63 3.67
N GLY A 614 41.54 -50.89 4.03
CA GLY A 614 40.66 -52.02 3.70
C GLY A 614 40.63 -52.32 2.20
N MET A 615 41.78 -52.20 1.53
CA MET A 615 42.00 -52.55 0.12
C MET A 615 43.11 -53.59 0.02
N GLU A 616 42.99 -54.52 -0.91
CA GLU A 616 43.95 -55.61 -1.12
C GLU A 616 44.34 -55.66 -2.60
N VAL A 617 45.64 -55.64 -2.91
CA VAL A 617 46.09 -55.66 -4.31
C VAL A 617 45.84 -57.05 -4.90
N LEU A 618 45.10 -57.10 -6.01
CA LEU A 618 44.78 -58.32 -6.73
C LEU A 618 45.67 -58.45 -7.98
N SER A 619 46.47 -59.52 -8.05
CA SER A 619 47.16 -59.90 -9.28
C SER A 619 46.19 -60.67 -10.19
N VAL A 620 46.11 -60.26 -11.45
CA VAL A 620 45.15 -60.81 -12.43
C VAL A 620 45.48 -62.28 -12.76
N ASN A 621 46.73 -62.69 -12.60
CA ASN A 621 47.18 -64.07 -12.85
C ASN A 621 46.70 -65.08 -11.80
N ASP A 622 46.32 -64.61 -10.60
CA ASP A 622 45.81 -65.45 -9.51
C ASP A 622 44.31 -65.76 -9.64
N VAL A 623 43.64 -65.24 -10.69
CA VAL A 623 42.23 -65.52 -10.97
C VAL A 623 42.12 -66.84 -11.77
N PRO A 624 41.47 -67.89 -11.24
CA PRO A 624 41.39 -69.19 -11.92
C PRO A 624 40.69 -69.09 -13.28
N ARG A 625 41.41 -69.44 -14.36
CA ARG A 625 40.88 -69.40 -15.73
C ARG A 625 39.99 -70.62 -15.98
N ARG A 626 38.66 -70.46 -15.97
CA ARG A 626 37.74 -71.46 -16.53
C ARG A 626 37.82 -71.42 -18.05
N TYR A 627 38.70 -72.21 -18.65
CA TYR A 627 38.68 -72.46 -20.08
C TYR A 627 37.64 -73.54 -20.41
N ALA A 628 36.70 -73.22 -21.30
CA ALA A 628 36.05 -74.23 -22.12
C ALA A 628 36.86 -74.30 -23.42
N VAL A 629 37.69 -75.35 -23.57
CA VAL A 629 38.34 -75.64 -24.85
C VAL A 629 37.41 -76.55 -25.63
N ALA A 630 36.94 -76.08 -26.78
CA ALA A 630 36.30 -76.94 -27.77
C ALA A 630 37.40 -77.74 -28.49
N HIS A 631 37.29 -79.07 -28.47
CA HIS A 631 38.03 -79.94 -29.39
C HIS A 631 37.04 -80.80 -30.18
N GLU A 632 37.34 -81.01 -31.46
CA GLU A 632 36.56 -81.80 -32.42
C GLU A 632 36.33 -83.23 -31.93
N SER A 633 35.12 -83.50 -31.45
CA SER A 633 34.38 -84.77 -31.45
C SER A 633 33.32 -84.68 -30.35
N GLY A 634 32.06 -84.50 -30.75
CA GLY A 634 30.96 -84.20 -29.82
C GLY A 634 30.76 -85.28 -28.76
N MET A 635 31.20 -84.98 -27.53
CA MET A 635 30.60 -85.49 -26.28
C MET A 635 31.01 -84.60 -25.11
N LEU A 636 30.02 -84.03 -24.39
CA LEU A 636 30.25 -83.25 -23.17
C LEU A 636 30.55 -84.21 -22.01
N VAL A 637 31.82 -84.31 -21.61
CA VAL A 637 32.19 -84.88 -20.31
C VAL A 637 32.71 -83.73 -19.44
N ALA A 638 31.92 -83.33 -18.45
CA ALA A 638 32.40 -82.48 -17.37
C ALA A 638 33.32 -83.34 -16.48
N LYS A 639 34.63 -83.21 -16.65
CA LYS A 639 35.59 -83.80 -15.72
C LYS A 639 35.82 -82.79 -14.59
N THR A 640 35.09 -83.00 -13.50
CA THR A 640 35.44 -82.51 -12.17
C THR A 640 36.67 -83.28 -11.70
N ASP A 641 37.81 -82.60 -11.57
CA ASP A 641 38.90 -83.12 -10.74
C ASP A 641 38.57 -82.83 -9.27
N HIS A 642 38.73 -83.90 -8.49
CA HIS A 642 38.38 -84.07 -7.09
C HIS A 642 38.90 -82.96 -6.17
N GLU A 643 38.01 -82.47 -5.30
CA GLU A 643 38.33 -81.86 -4.02
C GLU A 643 39.11 -82.84 -3.12
N PRO A 644 40.05 -82.34 -2.32
CA PRO A 644 40.13 -82.69 -0.91
C PRO A 644 39.35 -81.65 -0.09
N GLU A 645 38.30 -82.11 0.57
CA GLU A 645 37.70 -81.45 1.72
C GLU A 645 38.73 -81.33 2.86
N ALA A 646 39.58 -80.30 2.83
CA ALA A 646 40.47 -79.96 3.94
C ALA A 646 40.93 -78.50 3.86
N GLU A 647 39.98 -77.55 3.89
CA GLU A 647 40.14 -76.20 4.47
C GLU A 647 38.79 -75.45 4.46
N ARG A 648 37.76 -76.08 5.01
CA ARG A 648 36.65 -75.34 5.64
C ARG A 648 37.08 -74.96 7.05
N SER A 649 38.04 -74.06 7.16
CA SER A 649 38.27 -73.23 8.34
C SER A 649 39.17 -72.06 7.94
N SER A 650 38.79 -70.86 8.40
CA SER A 650 39.53 -69.60 8.35
C SER A 650 39.80 -68.92 6.99
N ALA A 651 38.75 -68.39 6.35
CA ALA A 651 38.88 -67.16 5.55
C ALA A 651 37.63 -66.24 5.63
N GLN A 652 36.79 -66.40 6.67
CA GLN A 652 36.00 -65.29 7.21
C GLN A 652 36.92 -64.43 8.10
N ALA A 653 37.99 -63.93 7.50
CA ALA A 653 38.68 -62.74 7.98
C ALA A 653 38.20 -61.61 7.07
N HIS A 654 37.95 -60.42 7.63
CA HIS A 654 37.56 -59.23 6.87
C HIS A 654 38.66 -58.87 5.84
N GLY A 655 38.61 -59.46 4.64
CA GLY A 655 39.51 -59.17 3.52
C GLY A 655 39.12 -57.84 2.86
N GLY A 656 40.11 -57.04 2.49
CA GLY A 656 39.90 -55.73 1.87
C GLY A 656 39.20 -55.82 0.51
N VAL A 657 38.77 -54.68 -0.03
CA VAL A 657 38.28 -54.60 -1.42
C VAL A 657 39.43 -54.99 -2.35
N PRO A 658 39.30 -56.00 -3.23
CA PRO A 658 40.33 -56.32 -4.20
C PRO A 658 40.50 -55.17 -5.19
N VAL A 659 41.73 -54.69 -5.37
CA VAL A 659 42.10 -53.58 -6.24
C VAL A 659 43.07 -54.06 -7.32
N VAL A 660 42.72 -53.81 -8.58
CA VAL A 660 43.65 -53.97 -9.71
C VAL A 660 44.33 -52.63 -9.95
N THR A 661 45.64 -52.60 -9.79
CA THR A 661 46.46 -51.39 -9.95
C THR A 661 46.91 -51.21 -11.40
N VAL A 662 47.24 -49.97 -11.78
CA VAL A 662 47.76 -49.64 -13.12
C VAL A 662 48.98 -50.50 -13.49
N ASP A 663 49.92 -50.68 -12.56
CA ASP A 663 51.11 -51.51 -12.75
C ASP A 663 50.79 -52.97 -13.11
N GLU A 664 49.67 -53.52 -12.60
CA GLU A 664 49.26 -54.89 -12.92
C GLU A 664 48.68 -54.96 -14.33
N THR A 665 47.86 -53.98 -14.72
CA THR A 665 47.35 -53.85 -16.08
C THR A 665 48.47 -53.63 -17.09
N GLU A 666 49.52 -52.89 -16.74
CA GLU A 666 50.71 -52.71 -17.60
C GLU A 666 51.55 -53.99 -17.74
N LYS A 667 51.70 -54.78 -16.66
CA LYS A 667 52.38 -56.09 -16.71
C LYS A 667 51.61 -57.13 -17.55
N SER A 668 50.29 -57.01 -17.65
CA SER A 668 49.45 -57.85 -18.51
C SER A 668 49.63 -57.57 -20.01
N VAL A 669 50.28 -56.47 -20.39
CA VAL A 669 50.53 -56.13 -21.80
C VAL A 669 51.72 -56.94 -22.33
N ALA A 670 51.55 -57.54 -23.52
CA ALA A 670 52.65 -58.23 -24.19
C ALA A 670 53.84 -57.29 -24.39
N SER A 671 55.07 -57.77 -24.12
CA SER A 671 56.31 -57.00 -23.93
C SER A 671 56.75 -56.08 -25.11
N PHE A 672 56.02 -56.08 -26.22
CA PHE A 672 56.28 -55.30 -27.44
C PHE A 672 55.27 -54.18 -27.73
N GLN A 673 54.19 -54.00 -26.95
CA GLN A 673 53.19 -52.95 -27.19
C GLN A 673 53.23 -51.86 -26.12
N ARG A 674 53.95 -50.76 -26.37
CA ARG A 674 54.08 -49.60 -25.46
C ARG A 674 52.78 -48.85 -25.13
N TYR A 675 51.70 -49.10 -25.87
CA TYR A 675 50.36 -48.50 -25.67
C TYR A 675 49.25 -49.58 -25.65
N GLY A 676 49.59 -50.82 -25.28
CA GLY A 676 48.66 -51.95 -25.24
C GLY A 676 47.79 -52.02 -23.98
N HIS A 677 47.84 -51.00 -23.11
CA HIS A 677 47.15 -50.96 -21.82
C HIS A 677 45.61 -50.93 -21.94
N LEU A 678 45.05 -50.28 -22.98
CA LEU A 678 43.60 -50.24 -23.18
C LEU A 678 42.98 -51.59 -23.61
N PRO A 679 43.55 -52.32 -24.59
CA PRO A 679 43.13 -53.69 -24.88
C PRO A 679 43.32 -54.66 -23.70
N ALA A 680 44.41 -54.50 -22.93
CA ALA A 680 44.65 -55.31 -21.72
C ALA A 680 43.58 -55.05 -20.66
N LEU A 681 43.30 -53.77 -20.36
CA LEU A 681 42.23 -53.36 -19.44
C LEU A 681 40.86 -53.91 -19.87
N LYS A 682 40.56 -53.91 -21.18
CA LYS A 682 39.33 -54.50 -21.70
C LYS A 682 39.24 -56.00 -21.40
N ALA A 683 40.32 -56.74 -21.67
CA ALA A 683 40.38 -58.18 -21.39
C ALA A 683 40.27 -58.48 -19.88
N GLU A 684 40.84 -57.62 -19.04
CA GLU A 684 40.73 -57.70 -17.58
C GLU A 684 39.30 -57.44 -17.09
N ILE A 685 38.64 -56.39 -17.58
CA ILE A 685 37.23 -56.09 -17.27
C ILE A 685 36.33 -57.26 -17.68
N ASP A 686 36.53 -57.83 -18.88
CA ASP A 686 35.75 -58.96 -19.39
C ASP A 686 35.94 -60.25 -18.54
N LEU A 687 37.14 -60.45 -17.99
CA LEU A 687 37.44 -61.56 -17.08
C LEU A 687 36.79 -61.32 -15.71
N LEU A 688 36.98 -60.14 -15.14
CA LEU A 688 36.50 -59.78 -13.80
C LEU A 688 34.98 -59.71 -13.73
N ARG A 689 34.31 -59.27 -14.80
CA ARG A 689 32.84 -59.26 -14.91
C ARG A 689 32.21 -60.64 -14.76
N ARG A 690 32.94 -61.72 -15.07
CA ARG A 690 32.44 -63.10 -14.89
C ARG A 690 32.51 -63.57 -13.44
N ARG A 691 33.35 -62.95 -12.61
CA ARG A 691 33.63 -63.38 -11.22
C ARG A 691 33.00 -62.46 -10.17
N TYR A 692 33.00 -61.16 -10.43
CA TYR A 692 32.49 -60.14 -9.53
C TYR A 692 31.16 -59.60 -10.02
N LYS A 693 30.22 -59.40 -9.09
CA LYS A 693 28.91 -58.80 -9.38
C LYS A 693 29.04 -57.32 -9.69
N VAL A 694 30.00 -56.63 -9.08
CA VAL A 694 30.22 -55.19 -9.26
C VAL A 694 31.68 -54.95 -9.62
N VAL A 695 31.92 -54.30 -10.76
CA VAL A 695 33.24 -53.84 -11.19
C VAL A 695 33.19 -52.31 -11.23
N ILE A 696 33.96 -51.66 -10.36
CA ILE A 696 34.06 -50.20 -10.32
C ILE A 696 35.40 -49.80 -10.94
N VAL A 697 35.37 -48.91 -11.93
CA VAL A 697 36.56 -48.43 -12.62
C VAL A 697 36.78 -46.95 -12.26
N ASP A 698 37.86 -46.64 -11.55
CA ASP A 698 38.27 -45.25 -11.29
C ASP A 698 39.02 -44.72 -12.52
N MET A 699 38.43 -43.75 -13.22
CA MET A 699 38.96 -43.24 -14.49
C MET A 699 39.56 -41.84 -14.32
N SER A 700 40.54 -41.47 -15.16
CA SER A 700 41.05 -40.09 -15.23
C SER A 700 39.93 -39.06 -15.51
N ALA A 701 40.17 -37.80 -15.14
CA ALA A 701 39.26 -36.70 -15.44
C ALA A 701 39.13 -36.49 -16.95
N PHE A 702 37.94 -36.12 -17.40
CA PHE A 702 37.60 -36.08 -18.82
C PHE A 702 38.38 -35.01 -19.61
N GLU A 703 38.56 -33.81 -19.03
CA GLU A 703 39.35 -32.74 -19.67
C GLU A 703 40.84 -33.12 -19.81
N ASP A 704 41.32 -34.06 -18.97
CA ASP A 704 42.75 -34.34 -18.80
C ASP A 704 43.23 -35.62 -19.54
N SER A 705 42.33 -36.53 -19.96
CA SER A 705 42.71 -37.82 -20.57
C SER A 705 41.82 -38.26 -21.74
N ALA A 706 42.46 -38.62 -22.86
CA ALA A 706 41.78 -39.23 -24.00
C ALA A 706 41.39 -40.70 -23.74
N ASP A 707 42.15 -41.41 -22.89
CA ASP A 707 41.94 -42.82 -22.55
C ASP A 707 40.58 -43.05 -21.90
N THR A 708 40.13 -42.11 -21.06
CA THR A 708 38.80 -42.14 -20.43
C THR A 708 37.69 -42.31 -21.48
N ARG A 709 37.80 -41.69 -22.66
CA ARG A 709 36.79 -41.82 -23.73
C ARG A 709 36.71 -43.22 -24.31
N VAL A 710 37.86 -43.90 -24.41
CA VAL A 710 37.93 -45.27 -24.93
C VAL A 710 37.41 -46.25 -23.88
N ILE A 711 37.78 -46.04 -22.61
CA ILE A 711 37.32 -46.85 -21.47
C ILE A 711 35.80 -46.76 -21.34
N CYS A 712 35.18 -45.59 -21.57
CA CYS A 712 33.73 -45.41 -21.57
C CYS A 712 32.97 -46.45 -22.42
N ALA A 713 33.57 -46.93 -23.52
CA ALA A 713 32.95 -47.91 -24.41
C ALA A 713 32.97 -49.35 -23.84
N TYR A 714 33.76 -49.61 -22.80
CA TYR A 714 33.86 -50.91 -22.13
C TYR A 714 32.94 -51.02 -20.92
N LEU A 715 32.27 -49.92 -20.55
CA LEU A 715 31.46 -49.80 -19.35
C LEU A 715 29.96 -49.83 -19.67
N GLU A 716 29.15 -50.27 -18.71
CA GLU A 716 27.69 -50.34 -18.84
C GLU A 716 27.00 -49.05 -18.32
N GLY A 717 27.69 -48.28 -17.48
CA GLY A 717 27.23 -46.99 -17.00
C GLY A 717 28.33 -46.11 -16.44
N ILE A 718 28.16 -44.79 -16.57
CA ILE A 718 29.14 -43.80 -16.12
C ILE A 718 28.52 -42.85 -15.11
N VAL A 719 29.27 -42.59 -14.04
CA VAL A 719 28.93 -41.64 -12.99
C VAL A 719 29.92 -40.48 -13.02
N VAL A 720 29.40 -39.26 -13.17
CA VAL A 720 30.22 -38.05 -13.24
C VAL A 720 30.22 -37.33 -11.90
N VAL A 721 31.38 -37.16 -11.29
CA VAL A 721 31.58 -36.49 -10.02
C VAL A 721 31.94 -35.01 -10.26
N VAL A 722 31.13 -34.10 -9.73
CA VAL A 722 31.35 -32.65 -9.82
C VAL A 722 31.65 -32.11 -8.42
N GLY A 723 32.89 -31.69 -8.18
CA GLY A 723 33.40 -31.39 -6.84
C GLY A 723 33.39 -29.90 -6.47
N GLN A 724 33.45 -28.99 -7.45
CA GLN A 724 33.41 -27.54 -7.18
C GLN A 724 32.13 -26.93 -7.76
N THR A 725 30.99 -27.23 -7.16
CA THR A 725 29.66 -26.69 -7.59
C THR A 725 29.61 -25.17 -7.67
N ASN A 726 30.44 -24.44 -6.90
CA ASN A 726 30.54 -22.98 -6.98
C ASN A 726 31.34 -22.43 -8.18
N LYS A 727 32.18 -23.26 -8.82
CA LYS A 727 32.99 -22.89 -9.99
C LYS A 727 32.51 -23.53 -11.29
N MET A 728 31.72 -24.60 -11.22
CA MET A 728 31.14 -25.26 -12.39
C MET A 728 29.91 -24.48 -12.88
N THR A 729 29.90 -24.09 -14.15
CA THR A 729 28.74 -23.48 -14.85
C THR A 729 28.01 -24.54 -15.68
N VAL A 730 26.72 -24.32 -15.99
CA VAL A 730 25.94 -25.25 -16.83
C VAL A 730 26.59 -25.35 -18.22
N GLU A 731 27.08 -24.22 -18.74
CA GLU A 731 27.79 -24.11 -20.01
C GLU A 731 29.04 -25.01 -20.03
N ARG A 732 29.94 -24.92 -19.03
CA ARG A 732 31.15 -25.75 -18.98
C ARG A 732 30.84 -27.25 -18.84
N LEU A 733 29.84 -27.61 -18.04
CA LEU A 733 29.39 -28.99 -17.92
C LEU A 733 28.78 -29.49 -19.25
N SER A 734 28.01 -28.65 -19.94
CA SER A 734 27.45 -28.94 -21.26
C SER A 734 28.55 -29.14 -22.30
N ASP A 735 29.59 -28.30 -22.29
CA ASP A 735 30.72 -28.38 -23.23
C ASP A 735 31.54 -29.65 -22.97
N ALA A 736 31.79 -29.98 -21.69
CA ALA A 736 32.42 -31.23 -21.31
C ALA A 736 31.59 -32.45 -21.75
N LEU A 737 30.26 -32.41 -21.58
CA LEU A 737 29.35 -33.46 -22.03
C LEU A 737 29.26 -33.56 -23.56
N ALA A 738 29.30 -32.44 -24.28
CA ALA A 738 29.29 -32.40 -25.74
C ALA A 738 30.55 -33.05 -26.34
N SER A 739 31.68 -32.95 -25.64
CA SER A 739 32.94 -33.58 -26.07
C SER A 739 32.99 -35.10 -25.94
N PHE A 740 31.97 -35.76 -25.35
CA PHE A 740 31.84 -37.23 -25.33
C PHE A 740 31.55 -37.86 -26.70
N GLY A 741 31.21 -37.06 -27.72
CA GLY A 741 30.99 -37.55 -29.09
C GLY A 741 29.75 -38.42 -29.26
N THR A 742 29.53 -38.94 -30.47
CA THR A 742 28.35 -39.73 -30.88
C THR A 742 28.33 -41.17 -30.33
N THR A 743 29.30 -41.55 -29.51
CA THR A 743 29.33 -42.85 -28.82
C THR A 743 28.18 -42.96 -27.83
N SER A 744 27.43 -44.06 -27.88
CA SER A 744 26.27 -44.34 -27.02
C SER A 744 26.71 -44.63 -25.58
N ILE A 745 27.05 -43.57 -24.85
CA ILE A 745 27.51 -43.65 -23.46
C ILE A 745 26.31 -43.49 -22.53
N ASN A 746 26.09 -44.48 -21.67
CA ASN A 746 25.01 -44.47 -20.69
C ASN A 746 25.44 -43.71 -19.43
N ILE A 747 25.20 -42.40 -19.39
CA ILE A 747 25.48 -41.59 -18.20
C ILE A 747 24.35 -41.83 -17.18
N LEU A 748 24.67 -42.53 -16.10
CA LEU A 748 23.72 -42.86 -15.03
C LEU A 748 23.29 -41.60 -14.26
N GLY A 749 24.21 -40.66 -14.10
CA GLY A 749 23.92 -39.35 -13.54
C GLY A 749 25.13 -38.67 -12.91
N ILE A 750 24.87 -37.52 -12.27
CA ILE A 750 25.90 -36.67 -11.67
C ILE A 750 25.89 -36.83 -10.13
N ILE A 751 27.07 -36.93 -9.53
CA ILE A 751 27.28 -36.80 -8.09
C ILE A 751 27.83 -35.40 -7.80
N ALA A 752 27.09 -34.60 -7.05
CA ALA A 752 27.58 -33.31 -6.57
C ALA A 752 28.41 -33.52 -5.30
N ASN A 753 29.73 -33.64 -5.46
CA ASN A 753 30.69 -33.82 -4.37
C ASN A 753 31.10 -32.47 -3.74
N ARG A 754 31.53 -32.52 -2.48
CA ARG A 754 31.89 -31.33 -1.66
C ARG A 754 30.79 -30.25 -1.69
N SER A 755 29.53 -30.69 -1.69
CA SER A 755 28.40 -29.77 -1.66
C SER A 755 28.33 -29.08 -0.30
N TYR A 756 28.42 -27.75 -0.29
CA TYR A 756 28.16 -26.96 0.91
C TYR A 756 26.66 -26.87 1.08
N GLU A 757 26.10 -27.76 1.90
CA GLU A 757 24.72 -27.60 2.33
C GLU A 757 24.64 -26.36 3.24
N LYS A 758 24.31 -25.20 2.67
CA LYS A 758 23.75 -24.10 3.45
C LYS A 758 22.46 -24.65 4.04
N ARG A 759 22.49 -25.08 5.32
CA ARG A 759 21.35 -25.49 6.17
C ARG A 759 20.03 -24.95 5.63
N GLN A 760 19.45 -25.65 4.66
CA GLN A 760 18.17 -25.26 4.11
C GLN A 760 17.13 -25.82 5.05
N HIS A 761 16.17 -24.97 5.36
CA HIS A 761 14.98 -25.21 6.19
C HIS A 761 14.03 -26.29 5.62
N GLY A 762 14.54 -27.46 5.24
CA GLY A 762 13.78 -28.66 4.90
C GLY A 762 13.71 -29.65 6.06
N GLU A 763 14.80 -29.81 6.82
CA GLU A 763 14.87 -30.81 7.90
C GLU A 763 14.24 -30.37 9.21
N ARG A 764 13.93 -29.08 9.39
CA ARG A 764 13.11 -28.62 10.52
C ARG A 764 11.68 -29.20 10.49
N ARG A 765 11.20 -29.77 9.38
CA ARG A 765 9.89 -30.45 9.33
C ARG A 765 9.96 -31.96 9.56
N ARG A 766 11.10 -32.62 9.36
CA ARG A 766 11.27 -34.07 9.65
C ARG A 766 11.83 -34.33 11.05
N TRP A 767 12.69 -33.46 11.56
CA TRP A 767 13.09 -33.52 12.97
C TRP A 767 11.89 -33.28 13.89
N TRP A 768 11.02 -32.32 13.57
CA TRP A 768 9.74 -32.12 14.29
C TRP A 768 8.74 -33.29 14.21
N ARG A 769 8.91 -34.24 13.27
CA ARG A 769 8.06 -35.44 13.17
C ARG A 769 8.68 -36.69 13.80
N LYS A 770 10.01 -36.74 13.95
CA LYS A 770 10.73 -37.88 14.57
C LYS A 770 11.11 -37.63 16.04
N SER A 771 11.19 -36.37 16.51
CA SER A 771 11.29 -36.03 17.94
C SER A 771 9.99 -36.33 18.72
N ARG A 772 8.87 -36.63 18.03
CA ARG A 772 7.65 -37.15 18.67
C ARG A 772 7.69 -38.66 18.94
N GLY A 773 8.76 -39.36 18.55
CA GLY A 773 8.87 -40.81 18.72
C GLY A 773 9.67 -41.28 19.94
N ARG A 774 10.37 -40.40 20.65
CA ARG A 774 11.24 -40.80 21.78
C ARG A 774 11.58 -39.61 22.69
N GLU A 775 10.57 -38.83 23.06
CA GLU A 775 10.59 -38.14 24.35
C GLU A 775 9.55 -38.85 25.20
N THR A 776 9.98 -39.30 26.38
CA THR A 776 9.13 -39.80 27.45
C THR A 776 8.05 -38.77 27.73
N ARG A 777 6.92 -38.89 27.04
CA ARG A 777 5.67 -38.25 27.45
C ARG A 777 5.39 -38.77 28.86
N PHE A 778 5.71 -37.96 29.87
CA PHE A 778 4.91 -37.93 31.08
C PHE A 778 3.49 -37.63 30.60
N SER A 779 2.72 -38.68 30.32
CA SER A 779 1.33 -38.47 29.95
C SER A 779 0.66 -37.87 31.18
N THR A 780 -0.12 -36.82 30.98
CA THR A 780 -1.03 -36.25 31.99
C THR A 780 -1.87 -37.36 32.64
N ARG A 781 -2.15 -38.45 31.92
CA ARG A 781 -2.79 -39.68 32.46
C ARG A 781 -2.04 -40.35 33.61
N ARG A 782 -0.71 -40.18 33.78
CA ARG A 782 0.06 -40.69 34.93
C ARG A 782 0.09 -39.74 36.12
N LEU A 783 -0.04 -38.43 35.89
CA LEU A 783 -0.04 -37.40 36.94
C LEU A 783 -1.42 -37.18 37.56
N VAL A 784 -2.47 -37.55 36.83
CA VAL A 784 -3.86 -37.40 37.25
C VAL A 784 -4.44 -38.79 37.47
N GLY A 785 -4.71 -39.15 38.73
CA GLY A 785 -5.53 -40.32 39.03
C GLY A 785 -6.91 -40.14 38.39
N TYR A 786 -7.19 -40.88 37.33
CA TYR A 786 -8.40 -40.74 36.55
C TYR A 786 -9.59 -41.34 37.30
N THR A 787 -10.34 -40.52 38.03
CA THR A 787 -11.68 -40.88 38.56
C THR A 787 -12.74 -40.20 37.71
N ALA A 788 -13.17 -40.87 36.64
CA ALA A 788 -14.36 -40.44 35.90
C ALA A 788 -15.58 -40.48 36.84
N GLY A 789 -16.32 -39.38 36.93
CA GLY A 789 -17.60 -39.32 37.65
C GLY A 789 -17.62 -38.62 39.02
N ARG A 790 -16.48 -38.10 39.53
CA ARG A 790 -16.50 -37.20 40.70
C ARG A 790 -16.61 -35.72 40.26
N PRO A 791 -17.39 -34.87 40.96
CA PRO A 791 -17.34 -33.43 40.75
C PRO A 791 -15.94 -32.92 41.05
N LEU A 792 -15.42 -32.03 40.21
CA LEU A 792 -14.09 -31.44 40.38
C LEU A 792 -14.21 -30.21 41.28
N LYS A 793 -13.21 -30.01 42.16
CA LYS A 793 -13.13 -28.80 42.98
C LYS A 793 -12.66 -27.62 42.12
N VAL A 794 -13.56 -26.69 41.79
CA VAL A 794 -13.31 -25.51 40.96
C VAL A 794 -13.19 -24.26 41.83
N VAL A 795 -12.01 -23.65 41.81
CA VAL A 795 -11.74 -22.39 42.52
C VAL A 795 -11.58 -21.24 41.51
N VAL A 796 -12.24 -20.12 41.77
CA VAL A 796 -12.11 -18.91 40.94
C VAL A 796 -11.11 -17.96 41.58
N GLY A 797 -10.04 -17.62 40.86
CA GLY A 797 -9.01 -16.68 41.31
C GLY A 797 -9.15 -15.32 40.64
N ILE A 798 -9.30 -14.25 41.42
CA ILE A 798 -9.41 -12.87 40.91
C ILE A 798 -8.28 -12.03 41.50
N ALA A 799 -7.45 -11.44 40.65
CA ALA A 799 -6.44 -10.46 41.05
C ALA A 799 -6.93 -9.06 40.70
N SER A 800 -7.01 -8.16 41.69
CA SER A 800 -7.53 -6.80 41.50
C SER A 800 -6.63 -5.75 42.16
N THR A 801 -6.65 -4.52 41.63
CA THR A 801 -5.92 -3.37 42.16
C THR A 801 -6.66 -2.08 41.79
N GLY A 802 -7.12 -1.31 42.78
CA GLY A 802 -7.76 0.00 42.55
C GLY A 802 -9.09 -0.05 41.77
N ARG A 803 -9.84 -1.17 41.84
CA ARG A 803 -11.08 -1.41 41.08
C ARG A 803 -12.25 -1.84 41.96
N ARG A 804 -12.39 -1.22 43.13
CA ARG A 804 -13.42 -1.51 44.15
C ARG A 804 -14.84 -1.62 43.59
N ASP A 805 -15.28 -0.66 42.78
CA ASP A 805 -16.65 -0.60 42.27
C ASP A 805 -16.96 -1.72 41.27
N ILE A 806 -15.97 -2.08 40.45
CA ILE A 806 -16.10 -3.13 39.43
C ILE A 806 -16.15 -4.49 40.14
N LEU A 807 -15.24 -4.73 41.08
CA LEU A 807 -15.21 -5.97 41.86
C LEU A 807 -16.52 -6.20 42.62
N SER A 808 -17.08 -5.13 43.19
CA SER A 808 -18.39 -5.15 43.87
C SER A 808 -19.56 -5.50 42.95
N SER A 809 -19.40 -5.30 41.63
CA SER A 809 -20.38 -5.65 40.61
C SER A 809 -20.19 -7.06 40.04
N ILE A 810 -18.95 -7.55 39.95
CA ILE A 810 -18.63 -8.88 39.41
C ILE A 810 -18.92 -10.00 40.40
N LEU A 811 -18.61 -9.83 41.70
CA LEU A 811 -18.81 -10.89 42.69
C LEU A 811 -20.27 -11.40 42.76
N PRO A 812 -21.30 -10.54 42.79
CA PRO A 812 -22.69 -10.98 42.71
C PRO A 812 -23.03 -11.67 41.38
N HIS A 813 -22.39 -11.29 40.27
CA HIS A 813 -22.62 -11.92 38.97
C HIS A 813 -22.14 -13.38 38.92
N ILE A 814 -21.10 -13.73 39.68
CA ILE A 814 -20.63 -15.12 39.81
C ILE A 814 -21.70 -16.00 40.48
N ALA A 815 -22.56 -15.44 41.33
CA ALA A 815 -23.66 -16.18 41.96
C ALA A 815 -24.72 -16.66 40.95
N ASN A 816 -24.79 -16.06 39.76
CA ASN A 816 -25.73 -16.44 38.69
C ASN A 816 -25.26 -17.64 37.85
N GLN A 817 -24.14 -18.29 38.20
CA GLN A 817 -23.66 -19.48 37.48
C GLN A 817 -24.53 -20.71 37.78
N SER A 818 -24.82 -21.53 36.77
CA SER A 818 -25.56 -22.80 36.91
C SER A 818 -24.85 -23.76 37.85
N ARG A 819 -23.51 -23.84 37.74
CA ARG A 819 -22.61 -24.48 38.69
C ARG A 819 -21.89 -23.38 39.49
N LYS A 820 -22.19 -23.28 40.79
CA LYS A 820 -21.50 -22.36 41.71
C LYS A 820 -20.02 -22.77 41.86
N PRO A 821 -19.07 -21.83 42.06
CA PRO A 821 -17.69 -22.19 42.40
C PRO A 821 -17.62 -22.77 43.82
N ASP A 822 -16.65 -23.64 44.08
CA ASP A 822 -16.45 -24.21 45.42
C ASP A 822 -15.77 -23.21 46.36
N GLU A 823 -14.95 -22.31 45.81
CA GLU A 823 -14.37 -21.16 46.50
C GLU A 823 -14.01 -20.05 45.50
N VAL A 824 -14.13 -18.79 45.93
CA VAL A 824 -13.60 -17.64 45.19
C VAL A 824 -12.48 -17.00 46.01
N VAL A 825 -11.28 -16.92 45.43
CA VAL A 825 -10.12 -16.31 46.07
C VAL A 825 -9.81 -14.98 45.38
N VAL A 826 -9.97 -13.89 46.12
CA VAL A 826 -9.72 -12.52 45.64
C VAL A 826 -8.41 -12.02 46.24
N CYS A 827 -7.42 -11.71 45.40
CA CYS A 827 -6.12 -11.18 45.81
C CYS A 827 -6.05 -9.68 45.49
N LEU A 828 -5.93 -8.86 46.53
CA LEU A 828 -5.96 -7.40 46.47
C LEU A 828 -4.59 -6.79 46.77
N SER A 829 -4.38 -5.57 46.29
CA SER A 829 -3.17 -4.79 46.59
C SER A 829 -3.29 -3.99 47.88
N SER A 830 -4.51 -3.54 48.19
CA SER A 830 -4.88 -2.82 49.40
C SER A 830 -6.19 -3.39 49.96
N PRO A 831 -6.39 -3.47 51.29
CA PRO A 831 -7.67 -3.86 51.87
C PRO A 831 -8.84 -2.94 51.47
N GLU A 832 -8.55 -1.70 51.04
CA GLU A 832 -9.57 -0.73 50.61
C GLU A 832 -10.16 -1.03 49.22
N ASP A 833 -9.55 -1.95 48.47
CA ASP A 833 -9.96 -2.32 47.10
C ASP A 833 -11.22 -3.19 47.05
N ILE A 834 -11.84 -3.52 48.19
CA ILE A 834 -13.09 -4.31 48.26
C ILE A 834 -14.09 -3.66 49.21
N ASP A 835 -15.38 -3.74 48.85
CA ASP A 835 -16.45 -3.34 49.75
C ASP A 835 -16.90 -4.53 50.63
N PRO A 836 -16.74 -4.48 51.97
CA PRO A 836 -17.13 -5.58 52.84
C PRO A 836 -18.63 -5.92 52.81
N SER A 837 -19.49 -5.03 52.32
CA SER A 837 -20.93 -5.29 52.20
C SER A 837 -21.27 -6.31 51.11
N CYS A 838 -20.50 -6.38 50.02
CA CYS A 838 -20.78 -7.28 48.91
C CYS A 838 -20.52 -8.76 49.24
N LEU A 839 -19.75 -9.02 50.31
CA LEU A 839 -19.38 -10.37 50.76
C LEU A 839 -20.45 -11.05 51.62
N ARG A 840 -21.44 -10.32 52.14
CA ARG A 840 -22.37 -10.85 53.16
C ARG A 840 -23.47 -11.77 52.60
N ASN A 841 -23.81 -11.64 51.31
CA ASN A 841 -24.97 -12.30 50.70
C ASN A 841 -24.58 -13.22 49.51
N LEU A 842 -23.40 -13.85 49.54
CA LEU A 842 -22.95 -14.75 48.48
C LEU A 842 -23.13 -16.21 48.90
N ASP A 843 -23.71 -17.03 48.03
CA ASP A 843 -23.98 -18.45 48.29
C ASP A 843 -22.75 -19.38 48.15
N PHE A 844 -21.54 -18.83 48.20
CA PHE A 844 -20.27 -19.53 48.07
C PHE A 844 -19.19 -18.84 48.91
N PRO A 845 -18.16 -19.58 49.40
CA PRO A 845 -17.13 -18.99 50.24
C PRO A 845 -16.19 -18.09 49.43
N VAL A 846 -15.90 -16.90 49.97
CA VAL A 846 -14.95 -15.93 49.40
C VAL A 846 -13.79 -15.71 50.37
N ARG A 847 -12.56 -15.93 49.89
CA ARG A 847 -11.32 -15.68 50.64
C ARG A 847 -10.60 -14.48 50.07
N VAL A 848 -10.35 -13.47 50.90
CA VAL A 848 -9.59 -12.27 50.50
C VAL A 848 -8.13 -12.41 50.94
N LEU A 849 -7.21 -12.26 50.00
CA LEU A 849 -5.76 -12.27 50.21
C LEU A 849 -5.19 -10.89 49.91
N ILE A 850 -4.13 -10.51 50.63
CA ILE A 850 -3.37 -9.27 50.37
C ILE A 850 -1.99 -9.65 49.85
N SER A 851 -1.55 -8.97 48.80
CA SER A 851 -0.24 -9.14 48.16
C SER A 851 0.29 -7.79 47.68
N GLU A 852 1.60 -7.68 47.51
CA GLU A 852 2.20 -6.55 46.81
C GLU A 852 1.61 -6.38 45.40
N ARG A 853 1.60 -5.13 44.92
CA ARG A 853 1.07 -4.78 43.61
C ARG A 853 1.84 -5.48 42.48
N GLY A 854 1.13 -6.28 41.69
CA GLY A 854 1.67 -6.93 40.50
C GLY A 854 0.89 -8.18 40.14
N LEU A 855 0.43 -8.29 38.88
CA LEU A 855 -0.47 -9.37 38.46
C LEU A 855 0.14 -10.76 38.68
N CYS A 856 1.40 -10.96 38.30
CA CYS A 856 2.10 -12.24 38.48
C CYS A 856 2.22 -12.62 39.97
N ARG A 857 2.57 -11.65 40.84
CA ARG A 857 2.68 -11.86 42.30
C ARG A 857 1.32 -12.24 42.90
N GLN A 858 0.27 -11.50 42.54
CA GLN A 858 -1.09 -11.77 43.01
C GLN A 858 -1.61 -13.14 42.55
N ARG A 859 -1.38 -13.52 41.29
CA ARG A 859 -1.73 -14.85 40.77
C ARG A 859 -0.94 -15.97 41.45
N ASN A 860 0.37 -15.79 41.67
CA ASN A 860 1.19 -16.75 42.42
C ASN A 860 0.69 -16.90 43.87
N ARG A 861 0.33 -15.79 44.53
CA ARG A 861 -0.24 -15.80 45.88
C ARG A 861 -1.55 -16.59 45.95
N ILE A 862 -2.40 -16.47 44.92
CA ILE A 862 -3.60 -17.30 44.78
C ILE A 862 -3.21 -18.78 44.66
N LEU A 863 -2.30 -19.14 43.74
CA LEU A 863 -1.84 -20.53 43.54
C LEU A 863 -1.29 -21.16 44.83
N ASP A 864 -0.61 -20.40 45.68
CA ASP A 864 -0.07 -20.90 46.94
C ASP A 864 -1.15 -21.28 47.97
N ASN A 865 -2.34 -20.69 47.87
CA ASN A 865 -3.43 -20.85 48.83
C ASN A 865 -4.54 -21.82 48.39
N ILE A 866 -4.44 -22.41 47.19
CA ILE A 866 -5.48 -23.26 46.57
C ILE A 866 -4.96 -24.64 46.14
N ARG A 867 -3.94 -25.16 46.82
CA ARG A 867 -3.26 -26.43 46.42
C ARG A 867 -4.18 -27.65 46.38
N ASP A 868 -5.31 -27.59 47.07
CA ASP A 868 -6.32 -28.64 47.17
C ASP A 868 -7.41 -28.58 46.08
N ALA A 869 -7.39 -27.57 45.20
CA ALA A 869 -8.30 -27.47 44.05
C ALA A 869 -7.90 -28.44 42.92
N ASP A 870 -8.89 -28.90 42.13
CA ASP A 870 -8.62 -29.65 40.89
C ASP A 870 -8.41 -28.69 39.69
N ILE A 871 -9.19 -27.60 39.67
CA ILE A 871 -9.17 -26.57 38.62
C ILE A 871 -9.12 -25.19 39.29
N VAL A 872 -8.24 -24.33 38.78
CA VAL A 872 -8.28 -22.89 39.06
C VAL A 872 -8.73 -22.15 37.80
N LEU A 873 -9.78 -21.32 37.92
CA LEU A 873 -10.23 -20.40 36.88
C LEU A 873 -9.77 -19.00 37.26
N PHE A 874 -8.75 -18.49 36.56
CA PHE A 874 -8.34 -17.09 36.69
C PHE A 874 -9.23 -16.21 35.84
N LEU A 875 -9.88 -15.24 36.50
CA LEU A 875 -10.69 -14.21 35.87
C LEU A 875 -10.11 -12.84 36.18
N ASP A 876 -10.13 -11.96 35.18
CA ASP A 876 -9.93 -10.53 35.44
C ASP A 876 -11.15 -9.99 36.20
N ASP A 877 -10.92 -8.97 37.03
CA ASP A 877 -11.94 -8.31 37.83
C ASP A 877 -12.96 -7.51 37.02
N ASP A 878 -12.81 -7.43 35.70
CA ASP A 878 -13.74 -6.81 34.75
C ASP A 878 -14.19 -7.79 33.64
N PHE A 879 -14.16 -9.10 33.92
CA PHE A 879 -14.68 -10.14 33.04
C PHE A 879 -16.07 -10.65 33.49
N LEU A 880 -17.04 -10.59 32.59
CA LEU A 880 -18.41 -11.09 32.80
C LEU A 880 -18.62 -12.44 32.10
N MET A 881 -18.88 -13.48 32.88
CA MET A 881 -19.13 -14.84 32.36
C MET A 881 -20.59 -15.05 31.94
N THR A 882 -20.81 -15.90 30.93
CA THR A 882 -22.13 -16.51 30.71
C THR A 882 -22.54 -17.43 31.86
N PRO A 883 -23.85 -17.63 32.14
CA PRO A 883 -24.30 -18.43 33.30
C PRO A 883 -23.81 -19.87 33.34
N THR A 884 -23.39 -20.47 32.22
CA THR A 884 -22.96 -21.87 32.15
C THR A 884 -21.45 -22.03 32.10
N TYR A 885 -20.68 -20.97 32.34
CA TYR A 885 -19.24 -20.95 32.09
C TYR A 885 -18.48 -21.96 32.97
N ILE A 886 -18.76 -21.96 34.27
CA ILE A 886 -18.08 -22.86 35.23
C ILE A 886 -18.44 -24.32 34.95
N GLU A 887 -19.72 -24.60 34.67
CA GLU A 887 -20.22 -25.95 34.34
C GLU A 887 -19.53 -26.52 33.09
N GLU A 888 -19.43 -25.72 32.03
CA GLU A 888 -18.77 -26.14 30.79
C GLU A 888 -17.24 -26.25 30.95
N ALA A 889 -16.63 -25.44 31.82
CA ALA A 889 -15.21 -25.55 32.11
C ALA A 889 -14.90 -26.86 32.86
N GLU A 890 -15.68 -27.16 33.91
CA GLU A 890 -15.62 -28.43 34.63
C GLU A 890 -15.80 -29.61 33.66
N ARG A 891 -16.83 -29.54 32.81
CA ARG A 891 -17.11 -30.54 31.77
C ARG A 891 -15.90 -30.78 30.86
N LEU A 892 -15.26 -29.72 30.35
CA LEU A 892 -14.09 -29.84 29.48
C LEU A 892 -12.94 -30.59 30.16
N PHE A 893 -12.60 -30.24 31.40
CA PHE A 893 -11.49 -30.87 32.13
C PHE A 893 -11.81 -32.30 32.58
N GLN A 894 -13.09 -32.66 32.74
CA GLN A 894 -13.51 -34.04 32.97
C GLN A 894 -13.39 -34.91 31.70
N PHE A 895 -13.86 -34.42 30.54
CA PHE A 895 -13.87 -35.19 29.29
C PHE A 895 -12.51 -35.22 28.57
N GLN A 896 -11.65 -34.22 28.77
CA GLN A 896 -10.35 -34.12 28.10
C GLN A 896 -9.18 -34.10 29.11
N PRO A 897 -8.68 -35.27 29.54
CA PRO A 897 -7.58 -35.34 30.51
C PRO A 897 -6.26 -34.77 29.98
N ASP A 898 -6.09 -34.71 28.66
CA ASP A 898 -4.89 -34.15 28.02
C ASP A 898 -4.88 -32.62 28.00
N VAL A 899 -6.00 -31.96 28.32
CA VAL A 899 -6.09 -30.50 28.42
C VAL A 899 -5.54 -30.05 29.76
N VAL A 900 -4.54 -29.17 29.69
CA VAL A 900 -3.83 -28.62 30.85
C VAL A 900 -4.30 -27.21 31.18
N MET A 901 -4.73 -26.49 30.15
CA MET A 901 -5.18 -25.12 30.26
C MET A 901 -6.21 -24.84 29.17
N CYS A 902 -7.27 -24.12 29.51
CA CYS A 902 -8.25 -23.66 28.53
C CYS A 902 -8.55 -22.16 28.67
N THR A 903 -9.08 -21.57 27.60
CA THR A 903 -9.55 -20.19 27.55
C THR A 903 -10.88 -20.11 26.83
N GLY A 904 -11.73 -19.18 27.25
CA GLY A 904 -13.02 -18.96 26.62
C GLY A 904 -12.98 -17.96 25.46
N THR A 905 -14.04 -17.98 24.66
CA THR A 905 -14.29 -16.97 23.63
C THR A 905 -14.77 -15.66 24.25
N VAL A 906 -14.02 -14.58 24.02
CA VAL A 906 -14.41 -13.23 24.44
C VAL A 906 -15.37 -12.65 23.40
N LEU A 907 -16.63 -12.49 23.77
CA LEU A 907 -17.73 -12.01 22.91
C LEU A 907 -17.54 -10.56 22.48
N ALA A 908 -17.07 -9.73 23.40
CA ALA A 908 -16.72 -8.34 23.15
C ALA A 908 -15.56 -7.97 24.07
N ASP A 909 -14.56 -7.29 23.52
CA ASP A 909 -13.34 -6.91 24.22
C ASP A 909 -13.17 -5.39 24.24
N GLY A 910 -13.47 -4.78 25.39
CA GLY A 910 -13.36 -3.34 25.63
C GLY A 910 -11.93 -2.80 25.69
N ILE A 911 -10.90 -3.65 25.58
CA ILE A 911 -9.49 -3.20 25.60
C ILE A 911 -9.20 -2.20 24.48
N THR A 912 -9.76 -2.45 23.29
CA THR A 912 -9.47 -1.68 22.07
C THR A 912 -10.28 -0.39 21.95
N GLY A 913 -11.45 -0.32 22.61
CA GLY A 913 -12.35 0.83 22.62
C GLY A 913 -12.31 1.64 23.93
N PRO A 914 -13.33 2.49 24.18
CA PRO A 914 -13.44 3.28 25.42
C PRO A 914 -13.64 2.44 26.69
N GLY A 915 -13.91 1.13 26.55
CA GLY A 915 -14.37 0.25 27.62
C GLY A 915 -15.87 0.00 27.47
N ILE A 916 -16.34 -1.15 27.92
CA ILE A 916 -17.75 -1.54 27.92
C ILE A 916 -18.29 -1.31 29.33
N SER A 917 -19.47 -0.70 29.47
CA SER A 917 -20.10 -0.52 30.77
C SER A 917 -20.56 -1.87 31.34
N VAL A 918 -20.61 -2.03 32.66
CA VAL A 918 -21.11 -3.26 33.31
C VAL A 918 -22.52 -3.60 32.80
N ARG A 919 -23.39 -2.59 32.67
CA ARG A 919 -24.77 -2.75 32.18
C ARG A 919 -24.82 -3.29 30.74
N ASP A 920 -23.99 -2.77 29.85
CA ASP A 920 -23.97 -3.21 28.45
C ASP A 920 -23.31 -4.59 28.30
N GLY A 921 -22.29 -4.87 29.10
CA GLY A 921 -21.69 -6.20 29.17
C GLY A 921 -22.68 -7.26 29.64
N LEU A 922 -23.48 -6.97 30.67
CA LEU A 922 -24.55 -7.86 31.15
C LEU A 922 -25.61 -8.13 30.07
N ARG A 923 -26.02 -7.11 29.31
CA ARG A 923 -26.95 -7.29 28.17
C ARG A 923 -26.40 -8.23 27.09
N LEU A 924 -25.11 -8.12 26.77
CA LEU A 924 -24.45 -8.99 25.79
C LEU A 924 -24.40 -10.45 26.24
N VAL A 925 -24.09 -10.66 27.52
CA VAL A 925 -24.11 -11.99 28.15
C VAL A 925 -25.53 -12.57 28.15
N GLU A 926 -26.54 -11.77 28.48
CA GLU A 926 -27.93 -12.21 28.52
C GLU A 926 -28.50 -12.52 27.13
N ALA A 927 -28.10 -11.78 26.09
CA ALA A 927 -28.49 -12.06 24.71
C ALA A 927 -28.03 -13.45 24.24
N LYS A 928 -26.85 -13.91 24.68
CA LYS A 928 -26.31 -15.23 24.35
C LYS A 928 -26.98 -16.38 25.10
N ARG A 929 -27.45 -16.13 26.33
CA ARG A 929 -28.24 -17.10 27.11
C ARG A 929 -29.42 -17.67 26.31
N ARG A 930 -30.00 -16.91 25.37
CA ARG A 930 -31.19 -17.29 24.59
C ARG A 930 -30.92 -18.20 23.36
N ARG A 931 -29.65 -18.50 22.99
CA ARG A 931 -29.28 -19.16 21.71
C ARG A 931 -28.80 -20.62 21.78
N ARG A 932 -29.04 -21.36 22.86
CA ARG A 932 -28.40 -22.67 23.06
C ARG A 932 -29.07 -23.81 22.27
N SER A 933 -28.37 -24.34 21.25
CA SER A 933 -28.76 -25.55 20.52
C SER A 933 -27.58 -26.27 19.84
N GLU A 934 -26.44 -26.46 20.53
CA GLU A 934 -25.38 -27.37 20.06
C GLU A 934 -24.99 -28.40 21.15
N PRO A 935 -25.10 -29.72 20.88
CA PRO A 935 -24.86 -30.78 21.86
C PRO A 935 -23.37 -31.15 22.04
N THR A 936 -22.47 -30.75 21.14
CA THR A 936 -21.05 -31.15 21.13
C THR A 936 -20.12 -29.97 21.46
N MET A 937 -19.23 -30.16 22.44
CA MET A 937 -18.23 -29.15 22.83
C MET A 937 -17.17 -28.98 21.73
N GLN A 938 -16.97 -27.74 21.25
CA GLN A 938 -16.04 -27.42 20.17
C GLN A 938 -14.74 -26.87 20.76
N VAL A 939 -13.66 -27.65 20.65
CA VAL A 939 -12.36 -27.35 21.24
C VAL A 939 -11.31 -27.17 20.15
N GLN A 940 -10.53 -26.09 20.24
CA GLN A 940 -9.47 -25.76 19.29
C GLN A 940 -8.12 -25.56 20.02
N PRO A 941 -7.00 -26.12 19.53
CA PRO A 941 -5.68 -25.80 20.07
C PRO A 941 -5.30 -24.32 19.86
N VAL A 942 -4.76 -23.67 20.89
CA VAL A 942 -4.34 -22.25 20.84
C VAL A 942 -2.91 -22.02 21.30
N TYR A 943 -2.33 -20.91 20.86
CA TYR A 943 -0.95 -20.54 21.22
C TYR A 943 -0.81 -20.05 22.66
N ASN A 944 -1.85 -19.54 23.30
CA ASN A 944 -1.87 -19.24 24.72
C ASN A 944 -3.32 -19.14 25.17
N ALA A 945 -3.57 -19.42 26.44
CA ALA A 945 -4.81 -19.04 27.07
C ALA A 945 -4.80 -17.52 27.30
N TYR A 946 -5.96 -16.88 27.16
CA TYR A 946 -6.07 -15.46 27.39
C TYR A 946 -6.16 -15.17 28.89
N GLY A 947 -5.32 -14.24 29.38
CA GLY A 947 -5.17 -13.97 30.80
C GLY A 947 -6.48 -13.64 31.53
N CYS A 948 -7.47 -13.06 30.85
CA CYS A 948 -8.72 -12.63 31.48
C CYS A 948 -9.70 -13.76 31.80
N ASN A 949 -9.50 -14.96 31.23
CA ASN A 949 -10.43 -16.09 31.38
C ASN A 949 -9.75 -17.47 31.23
N MET A 950 -8.56 -17.62 31.82
CA MET A 950 -7.79 -18.86 31.73
C MET A 950 -8.15 -19.82 32.86
N ALA A 951 -8.48 -21.06 32.53
CA ALA A 951 -8.62 -22.13 33.51
C ALA A 951 -7.44 -23.10 33.40
N ILE A 952 -6.97 -23.59 34.54
CA ILE A 952 -5.75 -24.39 34.66
C ILE A 952 -6.00 -25.62 35.51
N ARG A 953 -5.47 -26.76 35.07
CA ARG A 953 -5.49 -28.00 35.84
C ARG A 953 -4.43 -27.97 36.94
N MET A 954 -4.87 -27.96 38.21
CA MET A 954 -3.99 -27.81 39.37
C MET A 954 -3.03 -28.97 39.57
N ALA A 955 -3.38 -30.19 39.14
CA ALA A 955 -2.49 -31.35 39.23
C ALA A 955 -1.11 -31.10 38.59
N ILE A 956 -1.05 -30.28 37.54
CA ILE A 956 0.20 -29.95 36.87
C ILE A 956 1.00 -28.95 37.69
N ILE A 957 0.34 -27.91 38.21
CA ILE A 957 0.97 -26.91 39.07
C ILE A 957 1.55 -27.59 40.32
N ASN A 958 0.78 -28.48 40.95
CA ASN A 958 1.22 -29.23 42.13
C ASN A 958 2.39 -30.18 41.83
N ALA A 959 2.41 -30.82 40.65
CA ALA A 959 3.48 -31.75 40.27
C ALA A 959 4.77 -31.06 39.82
N THR A 960 4.67 -29.88 39.19
CA THR A 960 5.80 -29.21 38.51
C THR A 960 6.31 -27.97 39.23
N GLY A 961 5.51 -27.39 40.14
CA GLY A 961 5.81 -26.12 40.79
C GLY A 961 5.77 -24.92 39.84
N LEU A 962 5.04 -24.99 38.71
CA LEU A 962 4.93 -23.86 37.78
C LEU A 962 4.39 -22.59 38.46
N ARG A 963 4.98 -21.44 38.08
CA ARG A 963 4.67 -20.10 38.59
C ARG A 963 4.61 -19.09 37.45
N PHE A 964 3.84 -18.02 37.64
CA PHE A 964 3.89 -16.84 36.79
C PHE A 964 5.22 -16.10 37.02
N ASP A 965 5.83 -15.58 35.95
CA ASP A 965 7.12 -14.91 36.01
C ASP A 965 7.00 -13.52 36.64
N GLU A 966 7.46 -13.38 37.87
CA GLU A 966 7.44 -12.11 38.61
C GLU A 966 8.43 -11.08 38.08
N ASN A 967 9.32 -11.48 37.15
CA ASN A 967 10.14 -10.53 36.40
C ASN A 967 9.33 -9.67 35.44
N LEU A 968 8.07 -10.00 35.17
CA LEU A 968 7.13 -9.18 34.41
C LEU A 968 6.33 -8.30 35.38
N PRO A 969 6.71 -7.02 35.59
CA PRO A 969 6.14 -6.22 36.68
C PRO A 969 4.82 -5.56 36.30
N SER A 970 4.16 -4.92 37.27
CA SER A 970 2.91 -4.17 37.07
C SER A 970 1.77 -5.04 36.48
N TYR A 971 1.28 -4.72 35.27
CA TYR A 971 0.18 -5.44 34.61
C TYR A 971 0.61 -6.82 34.08
N GLY A 972 1.90 -7.18 34.17
CA GLY A 972 2.37 -8.50 33.78
C GLY A 972 2.39 -8.78 32.28
N TRP A 973 2.11 -7.81 31.40
CA TRP A 973 1.90 -8.00 29.95
C TRP A 973 2.71 -9.15 29.30
N LEU A 974 2.02 -10.18 28.79
CA LEU A 974 2.53 -11.44 28.24
C LEU A 974 2.88 -12.54 29.24
N GLU A 975 2.49 -12.37 30.50
CA GLU A 975 2.51 -13.42 31.52
C GLU A 975 1.65 -14.62 31.12
N ASP A 976 0.52 -14.37 30.46
CA ASP A 976 -0.40 -15.39 29.97
C ASP A 976 0.25 -16.24 28.87
N VAL A 977 1.00 -15.62 27.96
CA VAL A 977 1.81 -16.30 26.95
C VAL A 977 2.92 -17.12 27.59
N ASP A 978 3.70 -16.53 28.49
CA ASP A 978 4.80 -17.22 29.17
C ASP A 978 4.31 -18.47 29.90
N PHE A 979 3.30 -18.31 30.76
CA PHE A 979 2.74 -19.40 31.55
C PHE A 979 2.09 -20.47 30.66
N SER A 980 1.32 -20.06 29.64
CA SER A 980 0.71 -21.01 28.69
C SER A 980 1.73 -21.83 27.93
N ARG A 981 2.92 -21.28 27.65
CA ARG A 981 3.99 -21.99 26.93
C ARG A 981 4.79 -22.89 27.84
N LEU A 982 4.95 -22.54 29.11
CA LEU A 982 5.46 -23.48 30.12
C LEU A 982 4.48 -24.65 30.32
N ALA A 983 3.18 -24.38 30.52
CA ALA A 983 2.16 -25.40 30.69
C ALA A 983 2.01 -26.34 29.48
N ALA A 984 2.18 -25.81 28.25
CA ALA A 984 2.09 -26.59 27.01
C ALA A 984 3.12 -27.74 26.90
N HIS A 985 4.18 -27.75 27.72
CA HIS A 985 5.11 -28.88 27.80
C HIS A 985 4.46 -30.13 28.41
N TYR A 986 3.43 -29.95 29.24
CA TYR A 986 2.77 -31.02 29.99
C TYR A 986 1.42 -31.44 29.39
N GLY A 987 0.93 -30.76 28.36
CA GLY A 987 -0.26 -31.18 27.59
C GLY A 987 -0.85 -30.06 26.74
N GLN A 988 -2.14 -30.13 26.41
CA GLN A 988 -2.77 -29.25 25.42
C GLN A 988 -3.33 -27.96 26.04
N VAL A 989 -3.01 -26.83 25.40
CA VAL A 989 -3.66 -25.54 25.66
C VAL A 989 -4.71 -25.30 24.58
N VAL A 990 -5.95 -25.13 24.99
CA VAL A 990 -7.10 -25.10 24.07
C VAL A 990 -8.02 -23.91 24.32
N SER A 991 -8.81 -23.54 23.32
CA SER A 991 -9.94 -22.63 23.47
C SER A 991 -11.24 -23.40 23.22
N ALA A 992 -12.23 -23.18 24.06
CA ALA A 992 -13.55 -23.77 23.93
C ALA A 992 -14.58 -22.70 23.58
N LYS A 993 -15.37 -22.93 22.52
CA LYS A 993 -16.37 -21.95 22.06
C LYS A 993 -17.53 -21.76 23.04
N GLN A 994 -17.85 -22.79 23.82
CA GLN A 994 -18.93 -22.78 24.81
C GLN A 994 -18.61 -21.92 26.03
N LEU A 995 -17.32 -21.65 26.28
CA LEU A 995 -16.87 -20.78 27.35
C LEU A 995 -16.94 -19.33 26.88
N GLU A 996 -18.11 -18.71 26.93
CA GLU A 996 -18.31 -17.34 26.42
C GLU A 996 -18.35 -16.31 27.55
N GLY A 997 -17.76 -15.15 27.34
CA GLY A 997 -17.87 -14.02 28.27
C GLY A 997 -17.50 -12.68 27.64
N VAL A 998 -17.75 -11.58 28.34
CA VAL A 998 -17.46 -10.22 27.89
C VAL A 998 -16.35 -9.66 28.75
N HIS A 999 -15.31 -9.11 28.11
CA HIS A 999 -14.26 -8.39 28.81
C HIS A 999 -14.53 -6.90 28.72
N LEU A 1000 -14.83 -6.27 29.87
CA LEU A 1000 -15.24 -4.86 29.91
C LEU A 1000 -14.10 -3.92 29.53
N GLY A 1001 -12.84 -4.29 29.80
CA GLY A 1001 -11.67 -3.54 29.37
C GLY A 1001 -11.57 -2.15 29.99
N THR A 1002 -11.90 -2.08 31.29
CA THR A 1002 -11.98 -0.85 32.09
C THR A 1002 -10.64 -0.12 32.15
N LYS A 1003 -10.70 1.23 32.10
CA LYS A 1003 -9.49 2.07 32.01
C LYS A 1003 -8.94 2.49 33.37
N SER A 1004 -9.72 2.37 34.44
CA SER A 1004 -9.25 2.57 35.82
C SER A 1004 -8.19 1.53 36.18
N GLY A 1005 -7.08 1.98 36.78
CA GLY A 1005 -5.97 1.12 37.22
C GLY A 1005 -4.91 0.75 36.17
N ARG A 1006 -5.01 1.22 34.90
CA ARG A 1006 -3.99 0.94 33.88
C ARG A 1006 -2.68 1.73 34.10
N SER A 1007 -1.56 1.13 33.68
CA SER A 1007 -0.24 1.77 33.72
C SER A 1007 -0.12 2.93 32.71
N ALA A 1008 0.77 3.87 33.01
CA ALA A 1008 1.10 4.99 32.13
C ALA A 1008 1.47 4.51 30.71
N GLY A 1009 1.12 5.31 29.69
CA GLY A 1009 1.38 4.97 28.28
C GLY A 1009 2.83 4.63 28.00
N VAL A 1010 3.76 5.29 28.69
CA VAL A 1010 5.22 5.06 28.59
C VAL A 1010 5.61 3.65 29.06
N ARG A 1011 5.14 3.21 30.23
CA ARG A 1011 5.46 1.88 30.78
C ARG A 1011 4.97 0.76 29.88
N LEU A 1012 3.74 0.88 29.36
CA LEU A 1012 3.18 -0.08 28.41
C LEU A 1012 3.92 -0.06 27.06
N GLY A 1013 4.36 1.11 26.59
CA GLY A 1013 5.22 1.20 25.41
C GLY A 1013 6.54 0.46 25.60
N TYR A 1014 7.21 0.66 26.74
CA TYR A 1014 8.47 -0.02 27.02
C TYR A 1014 8.29 -1.55 27.06
N SER A 1015 7.23 -2.05 27.72
CA SER A 1015 6.94 -3.49 27.79
C SER A 1015 6.63 -4.12 26.44
N GLN A 1016 6.11 -3.35 25.46
CA GLN A 1016 5.84 -3.81 24.10
C GLN A 1016 7.07 -4.32 23.35
N ILE A 1017 8.26 -3.93 23.80
CA ILE A 1017 9.55 -4.33 23.23
C ILE A 1017 10.34 -5.18 24.22
N ALA A 1018 10.40 -4.77 25.49
CA ALA A 1018 11.18 -5.47 26.51
C ALA A 1018 10.69 -6.91 26.75
N ASN A 1019 9.38 -7.10 26.92
CA ASN A 1019 8.82 -8.39 27.32
C ASN A 1019 8.95 -9.44 26.19
N PRO A 1020 8.63 -9.19 24.92
CA PRO A 1020 8.78 -10.18 23.85
C PRO A 1020 10.25 -10.59 23.65
N LEU A 1021 11.20 -9.66 23.79
CA LEU A 1021 12.64 -9.96 23.69
C LEU A 1021 13.12 -10.77 24.89
N TYR A 1022 12.65 -10.47 26.09
CA TYR A 1022 12.92 -11.25 27.29
C TYR A 1022 12.36 -12.68 27.18
N LEU A 1023 11.10 -12.85 26.78
CA LEU A 1023 10.47 -14.16 26.59
C LEU A 1023 11.11 -14.97 25.45
N MET A 1024 11.61 -14.28 24.42
CA MET A 1024 12.41 -14.92 23.36
C MET A 1024 13.73 -15.47 23.91
N ARG A 1025 14.41 -14.72 24.80
CA ARG A 1025 15.63 -15.21 25.50
C ARG A 1025 15.30 -16.37 26.45
N LYS A 1026 14.16 -16.32 27.14
CA LYS A 1026 13.63 -17.38 28.01
C LYS A 1026 13.16 -18.63 27.25
N ARG A 1027 13.08 -18.57 25.91
CA ARG A 1027 12.57 -19.63 25.00
C ARG A 1027 11.09 -19.99 25.16
N THR A 1028 10.31 -19.16 25.84
CA THR A 1028 8.86 -19.33 25.94
C THR A 1028 8.11 -18.66 24.79
N MET A 1029 8.74 -17.69 24.09
CA MET A 1029 8.22 -17.09 22.87
C MET A 1029 9.11 -17.36 21.65
N SER A 1030 8.50 -17.67 20.50
CA SER A 1030 9.25 -17.89 19.25
C SER A 1030 9.68 -16.58 18.58
N VAL A 1031 10.82 -16.58 17.88
CA VAL A 1031 11.34 -15.39 17.17
C VAL A 1031 10.31 -14.76 16.23
N PRO A 1032 9.59 -15.51 15.35
CA PRO A 1032 8.60 -14.92 14.46
C PRO A 1032 7.42 -14.28 15.20
N HIS A 1033 7.03 -14.85 16.35
CA HIS A 1033 5.92 -14.32 17.14
C HIS A 1033 6.33 -13.03 17.84
N ALA A 1034 7.52 -13.03 18.46
CA ALA A 1034 8.09 -11.85 19.11
C ALA A 1034 8.27 -10.69 18.11
N THR A 1035 8.88 -10.94 16.95
CA THR A 1035 9.13 -9.89 15.94
C THR A 1035 7.83 -9.36 15.33
N ALA A 1036 6.85 -10.22 15.03
CA ALA A 1036 5.54 -9.79 14.54
C ALA A 1036 4.79 -8.94 15.57
N GLN A 1037 4.88 -9.29 16.85
CA GLN A 1037 4.23 -8.55 17.93
C GLN A 1037 4.88 -7.17 18.16
N ILE A 1038 6.21 -7.11 18.24
CA ILE A 1038 6.96 -5.85 18.32
C ILE A 1038 6.63 -4.96 17.11
N GLY A 1039 6.70 -5.52 15.89
CA GLY A 1039 6.43 -4.79 14.65
C GLY A 1039 5.02 -4.21 14.60
N ARG A 1040 3.99 -5.02 14.90
CA ARG A 1040 2.59 -4.57 14.91
C ARG A 1040 2.36 -3.42 15.89
N ASN A 1041 2.89 -3.52 17.10
CA ASN A 1041 2.74 -2.49 18.12
C ASN A 1041 3.50 -1.21 17.78
N LEU A 1042 4.73 -1.32 17.26
CA LEU A 1042 5.54 -0.19 16.83
C LEU A 1042 4.87 0.58 15.69
N VAL A 1043 4.41 -0.13 14.65
CA VAL A 1043 3.69 0.45 13.51
C VAL A 1043 2.39 1.10 13.99
N ALA A 1044 1.59 0.41 14.81
CA ALA A 1044 0.35 0.97 15.33
C ALA A 1044 0.58 2.25 16.15
N ASN A 1045 1.59 2.28 17.02
CA ASN A 1045 1.89 3.48 17.82
C ASN A 1045 2.45 4.61 16.95
N LEU A 1046 3.30 4.31 15.96
CA LEU A 1046 3.88 5.32 15.07
C LEU A 1046 2.80 6.00 14.22
N PHE A 1047 1.98 5.22 13.50
CA PHE A 1047 0.93 5.77 12.64
C PHE A 1047 -0.21 6.42 13.42
N LYS A 1048 -0.67 5.80 14.51
CA LYS A 1048 -1.77 6.35 15.32
C LYS A 1048 -1.35 7.52 16.22
N THR A 1049 -0.07 7.89 16.27
CA THR A 1049 0.32 9.18 16.90
C THR A 1049 -0.14 10.38 16.08
N TRP A 1050 -0.33 10.23 14.77
CA TRP A 1050 -0.77 11.30 13.87
C TRP A 1050 -2.29 11.53 13.91
N ARG A 1051 -3.05 10.50 14.31
CA ARG A 1051 -4.49 10.55 14.61
C ARG A 1051 -4.76 9.74 15.88
N PRO A 1052 -4.46 10.29 17.07
CA PRO A 1052 -4.61 9.56 18.32
C PRO A 1052 -6.08 9.33 18.63
N GLU A 1053 -6.37 8.12 19.11
CA GLU A 1053 -7.68 7.79 19.69
C GLU A 1053 -7.77 8.48 21.06
N PRO A 1054 -8.90 9.13 21.42
CA PRO A 1054 -9.03 9.91 22.66
C PRO A 1054 -8.72 9.12 23.95
N TRP A 1055 -8.91 7.79 23.93
CA TRP A 1055 -8.75 6.90 25.08
C TRP A 1055 -7.42 6.15 25.11
N VAL A 1056 -6.46 6.43 24.20
CA VAL A 1056 -5.14 5.78 24.18
C VAL A 1056 -4.02 6.80 24.07
N ASP A 1057 -3.13 6.83 25.06
CA ASP A 1057 -1.89 7.61 25.00
C ASP A 1057 -0.87 6.97 24.03
N ARG A 1058 -1.04 7.26 22.73
CA ARG A 1058 -0.14 6.77 21.66
C ARG A 1058 1.24 7.42 21.72
N LYS A 1059 1.31 8.69 22.13
CA LYS A 1059 2.58 9.44 22.23
C LYS A 1059 3.46 8.89 23.35
N GLY A 1060 2.88 8.62 24.53
CA GLY A 1060 3.59 7.98 25.63
C GLY A 1060 4.05 6.57 25.27
N ARG A 1061 3.22 5.76 24.60
CA ARG A 1061 3.64 4.42 24.14
C ARG A 1061 4.79 4.47 23.14
N LEU A 1062 4.79 5.44 22.23
CA LEU A 1062 5.90 5.63 21.30
C LEU A 1062 7.18 6.06 22.04
N LYS A 1063 7.09 6.94 23.04
CA LYS A 1063 8.21 7.31 23.91
C LYS A 1063 8.78 6.08 24.64
N GLY A 1064 7.91 5.25 25.22
CA GLY A 1064 8.30 3.99 25.87
C GLY A 1064 9.00 3.01 24.92
N ASN A 1065 8.49 2.88 23.69
CA ASN A 1065 9.13 2.08 22.64
C ASN A 1065 10.56 2.57 22.34
N ILE A 1066 10.76 3.89 22.21
CA ILE A 1066 12.08 4.47 21.94
C ILE A 1066 13.05 4.21 23.09
N MET A 1067 12.58 4.34 24.34
CA MET A 1067 13.40 4.06 25.53
C MET A 1067 13.82 2.59 25.59
N ALA A 1068 12.92 1.66 25.29
CA ALA A 1068 13.26 0.24 25.22
C ALA A 1068 14.28 -0.07 24.10
N PHE A 1069 14.15 0.55 22.92
CA PHE A 1069 15.15 0.39 21.87
C PHE A 1069 16.53 0.93 22.27
N HIS A 1070 16.56 2.07 22.96
CA HIS A 1070 17.80 2.64 23.47
C HIS A 1070 18.45 1.73 24.53
N ASP A 1071 17.67 1.16 25.44
CA ASP A 1071 18.19 0.20 26.44
C ASP A 1071 18.64 -1.12 25.81
N LEU A 1072 17.98 -1.54 24.71
CA LEU A 1072 18.42 -2.68 23.91
C LEU A 1072 19.79 -2.41 23.25
N LEU A 1073 20.00 -1.22 22.67
CA LEU A 1073 21.28 -0.84 22.07
C LEU A 1073 22.40 -0.75 23.11
N LYS A 1074 22.09 -0.34 24.35
CA LYS A 1074 23.03 -0.32 25.48
C LYS A 1074 23.24 -1.67 26.17
N GLY A 1075 22.51 -2.71 25.74
CA GLY A 1075 22.57 -4.05 26.37
C GLY A 1075 21.95 -4.13 27.77
N ARG A 1076 21.20 -3.11 28.21
CA ARG A 1076 20.59 -3.00 29.56
C ARG A 1076 19.09 -3.33 29.59
N LEU A 1077 18.54 -3.79 28.47
CA LEU A 1077 17.11 -4.10 28.36
C LEU A 1077 16.70 -5.22 29.33
N ALA A 1078 15.93 -4.84 30.35
CA ALA A 1078 15.28 -5.75 31.28
C ALA A 1078 13.80 -5.32 31.47
N PRO A 1079 12.84 -6.27 31.61
CA PRO A 1079 11.43 -5.94 31.87
C PRO A 1079 11.20 -5.11 33.14
N GLN A 1080 12.05 -5.28 34.16
CA GLN A 1080 11.97 -4.58 35.46
C GLN A 1080 12.24 -3.08 35.35
N ASN A 1081 12.91 -2.63 34.28
CA ASN A 1081 13.21 -1.21 34.09
C ASN A 1081 11.94 -0.35 34.01
N ILE A 1082 10.75 -0.93 33.76
CA ILE A 1082 9.49 -0.19 33.75
C ILE A 1082 9.13 0.46 35.08
N GLU A 1083 9.64 -0.07 36.21
CA GLU A 1083 9.37 0.49 37.54
C GLU A 1083 10.13 1.80 37.77
N MET A 1084 11.26 1.99 37.06
CA MET A 1084 12.06 3.21 37.08
C MET A 1084 11.57 4.27 36.07
N LEU A 1085 10.55 3.96 35.26
CA LEU A 1085 9.99 4.88 34.27
C LEU A 1085 8.86 5.71 34.91
N GLU A 1086 9.03 7.02 34.94
CA GLU A 1086 7.98 8.00 35.29
C GLU A 1086 7.08 8.33 34.09
#